data_AF-A0A161I570-F1
#
_entry.id   AF-A0A161I570-F1
#
_cell.length_a   1.000
_cell.length_b   1.000
_cell.length_c   1.000
_cell.angle_alpha   90.00
_cell.angle_beta   90.00
_cell.angle_gamma   90.00
#
_symmetry.space_group_name_H-M   'P 1'
#
loop_
_entity.id
_entity.type
_entity.pdbx_description
1 polymer ?
#
loop_
_entity_poly.entity_id
_entity_poly.type
_entity_poly.pdbx_seq_one_letter_code
_entity_poly.pdbx_strand_id
1 'polypeptide(L)'
;MKFLGYLCGAAIIALAAIIGVPYLIDWDARYGDYAFEQLGVAVKNSGVSIKVLGDIRGKFLPPKLIVRNLYLGCDEESKGCSGVIAVDRLEIGLSVWSLLRGERKVEYIDLYGLRTDAKSLGDVVTTQAGAGVGKVRIFDSVIVPGQTFEPSPRNAVHVKQSEIRSRGNLYRTNTEFRIGRGKYSLVAKVELQDSGDKTATVELTSGNTRVSLSGKGRYDVGADDRTLLEVFGGFEWLLDAKTSNLGEFSQALSVVTRIDALEHIHSAEELSLLAEFKHDAGHGFEVNRLDITGDSLTGNVKGKCNASMSCDVELAFSFMDIDALIRHDDPDVNIYNTPVRGSSSVSFPLIELGMDAKAELDIKEMHYKGGVVRNISSSATISGGKVVVDRLLLDLPGKNNVLQVSGTAVNTEGNKIPRFMGTINVAGEDIDALISWLFPFGVKEAREGTGDGSFVLRSGFYVAPRIIAFPDINLNSRRANIAGNLKYKYGRGGGIVIGGITVSNFASSDYKMLQLDSKSDNDILSFMWLRNIAIPVQMAVKFRDFTIGRRAIDELSFLADVSSRRMSIEKIRFSAHDSKGDVSDVRGSASVTLSSQGVRPKVFLNLVGDQYSSEFLWAPKLIDRNSIAAEGGKRVSQEGYSKYVWSSQPINLSSLEGIDGNVNVKLKNVTFLGRSLTDLVMSSTFKEGVMSIDDLYFKQGEGDVKISGNVGMGDVTSLSVVVAASNVAIGSKDSNDEDVEEPKGMNPKGNISVSGTLQMYGRNVLELMNSVKGKLKFAARRLDVSGVDFDGFITDLFNTESRADIASLSRVYLYRGNTVFEKFDGEMQIERGTAVSSLQFRLNNAVGAASINFMIPQFTVTSLCRFAFVPPGGNSPASIDMSLQGYVWQPKPTFDIDRLFELVKSSR
;
A
#
# COMPACT_ATOMS: atom_id res chain seq x y z
N MET A 1 -31.46 5.79 102.39
CA MET A 1 -32.32 6.44 101.37
C MET A 1 -31.89 7.86 100.98
N LYS A 2 -31.54 8.76 101.91
CA LYS A 2 -31.08 10.12 101.55
C LYS A 2 -29.78 10.15 100.72
N PHE A 3 -28.83 9.26 101.01
CA PHE A 3 -27.57 9.15 100.23
C PHE A 3 -27.80 8.70 98.78
N LEU A 4 -28.71 7.74 98.54
CA LEU A 4 -29.09 7.29 97.20
C LEU A 4 -29.87 8.37 96.42
N GLY A 5 -30.67 9.18 97.12
CA GLY A 5 -31.35 10.35 96.54
C GLY A 5 -30.41 11.50 96.16
N TYR A 6 -29.36 11.74 96.97
CA TYR A 6 -28.28 12.68 96.60
C TYR A 6 -27.39 12.15 95.48
N LEU A 7 -27.17 10.84 95.40
CA LEU A 7 -26.39 10.22 94.32
C LEU A 7 -27.18 10.17 93.01
N CYS A 8 -28.48 9.87 93.05
CA CYS A 8 -29.37 9.99 91.89
C CYS A 8 -29.61 11.45 91.49
N GLY A 9 -29.75 12.38 92.45
CA GLY A 9 -29.87 13.81 92.18
C GLY A 9 -28.59 14.39 91.58
N ALA A 10 -27.42 14.02 92.12
CA ALA A 10 -26.12 14.39 91.55
C ALA A 10 -25.87 13.71 90.19
N ALA A 11 -26.31 12.47 90.00
CA ALA A 11 -26.23 11.78 88.71
C ALA A 11 -27.17 12.41 87.67
N ILE A 12 -28.39 12.81 88.04
CA ILE A 12 -29.34 13.50 87.15
C ILE A 12 -28.89 14.93 86.85
N ILE A 13 -28.35 15.66 87.82
CA ILE A 13 -27.76 16.99 87.62
C ILE A 13 -26.48 16.89 86.79
N ALA A 14 -25.64 15.87 87.00
CA ALA A 14 -24.48 15.60 86.15
C ALA A 14 -24.91 15.19 84.74
N LEU A 15 -25.96 14.37 84.58
CA LEU A 15 -26.51 13.99 83.28
C LEU A 15 -27.14 15.20 82.57
N ALA A 16 -27.89 16.04 83.30
CA ALA A 16 -28.48 17.28 82.80
C ALA A 16 -27.41 18.35 82.50
N ALA A 17 -26.30 18.39 83.24
CA ALA A 17 -25.15 19.23 82.94
C ALA A 17 -24.38 18.70 81.72
N ILE A 18 -24.20 17.38 81.59
CA ILE A 18 -23.61 16.73 80.41
C ILE A 18 -24.48 16.93 79.16
N ILE A 19 -25.80 17.09 79.30
CA ILE A 19 -26.72 17.35 78.18
C ILE A 19 -26.92 18.85 77.91
N GLY A 20 -26.95 19.70 78.94
CA GLY A 20 -27.33 21.11 78.88
C GLY A 20 -26.17 22.11 78.76
N VAL A 21 -25.04 21.91 79.46
CA VAL A 21 -23.85 22.76 79.37
C VAL A 21 -23.26 22.82 77.95
N PRO A 22 -23.27 21.75 77.14
CA PRO A 22 -22.78 21.79 75.77
C PRO A 22 -23.58 22.69 74.83
N TYR A 23 -24.89 22.89 75.06
CA TYR A 23 -25.72 23.81 74.26
C TYR A 23 -25.41 25.28 74.53
N LEU A 24 -24.71 25.59 75.63
CA LEU A 24 -24.26 26.94 76.00
C LEU A 24 -22.85 27.27 75.47
N ILE A 25 -22.15 26.29 74.91
CA ILE A 25 -20.83 26.47 74.30
C ILE A 25 -21.04 26.74 72.81
N ASP A 26 -20.51 27.85 72.30
CA ASP A 26 -20.38 28.07 70.86
C ASP A 26 -19.31 27.12 70.32
N TRP A 27 -19.76 25.97 69.81
CA TRP A 27 -18.89 24.91 69.29
C TRP A 27 -18.10 25.37 68.06
N ASP A 28 -18.70 26.26 67.27
CA ASP A 28 -18.11 26.74 66.03
C ASP A 28 -16.95 27.69 66.34
N ALA A 29 -17.14 28.62 67.28
CA ALA A 29 -16.09 29.53 67.73
C ALA A 29 -14.98 28.86 68.55
N ARG A 30 -15.29 27.85 69.38
CA ARG A 30 -14.31 27.27 70.32
C ARG A 30 -13.50 26.11 69.75
N TYR A 31 -14.04 25.38 68.78
CA TYR A 31 -13.38 24.23 68.16
C TYR A 31 -13.06 24.43 66.68
N GLY A 32 -13.52 25.52 66.06
CA GLY A 32 -13.11 25.92 64.71
C GLY A 32 -11.59 26.06 64.59
N ASP A 33 -10.96 26.83 65.48
CA ASP A 33 -9.50 27.02 65.52
C ASP A 33 -8.74 25.70 65.69
N TYR A 34 -9.28 24.76 66.46
CA TYR A 34 -8.67 23.44 66.65
C TYR A 34 -8.74 22.57 65.39
N ALA A 35 -9.83 22.65 64.62
CA ALA A 35 -9.93 21.99 63.32
C ALA A 35 -8.90 22.56 62.33
N PHE A 36 -8.70 23.87 62.34
CA PHE A 36 -7.66 24.54 61.54
C PHE A 36 -6.25 24.22 62.03
N GLU A 37 -6.02 24.08 63.33
CA GLU A 37 -4.72 23.68 63.90
C GLU A 37 -4.36 22.24 63.49
N GLN A 38 -5.30 21.30 63.55
CA GLN A 38 -5.10 19.90 63.15
C GLN A 38 -4.90 19.73 61.64
N LEU A 39 -5.62 20.50 60.82
CA LEU A 39 -5.42 20.55 59.37
C LEU A 39 -4.12 21.29 59.01
N GLY A 40 -3.79 22.35 59.75
CA GLY A 40 -2.58 23.15 59.57
C GLY A 40 -1.30 22.41 59.96
N VAL A 41 -1.34 21.54 60.97
CA VAL A 41 -0.21 20.65 61.33
C VAL A 41 0.15 19.70 60.19
N ALA A 42 -0.85 19.19 59.44
CA ALA A 42 -0.62 18.31 58.30
C ALA A 42 -0.01 19.00 57.08
N VAL A 43 0.01 20.34 57.07
CA VAL A 43 0.31 21.17 55.89
C VAL A 43 1.40 22.23 56.22
N LYS A 44 1.92 22.24 57.46
CA LYS A 44 2.78 23.30 58.01
C LYS A 44 4.12 23.47 57.26
N ASN A 45 4.60 22.41 56.62
CA ASN A 45 5.88 22.38 55.91
C ASN A 45 5.73 22.37 54.38
N SER A 46 4.51 22.49 53.83
CA SER A 46 4.25 22.26 52.40
C SER A 46 3.93 23.52 51.57
N GLY A 47 3.89 24.71 52.17
CA GLY A 47 3.68 25.97 51.43
C GLY A 47 2.26 26.13 50.83
N VAL A 48 1.29 25.40 51.37
CA VAL A 48 -0.10 25.34 50.91
C VAL A 48 -0.99 26.23 51.80
N SER A 49 -1.87 27.01 51.18
CA SER A 49 -2.86 27.84 51.86
C SER A 49 -4.18 27.08 52.06
N ILE A 50 -4.78 27.20 53.25
CA ILE A 50 -6.09 26.60 53.56
C ILE A 50 -7.19 27.60 53.22
N LYS A 51 -8.05 27.27 52.25
CA LYS A 51 -9.25 28.05 51.92
C LYS A 51 -10.51 27.22 52.22
N VAL A 52 -11.23 27.60 53.27
CA VAL A 52 -12.56 27.05 53.57
C VAL A 52 -13.60 27.94 52.90
N LEU A 53 -14.35 27.39 51.94
CA LEU A 53 -15.39 28.13 51.21
C LEU A 53 -16.81 27.86 51.75
N GLY A 54 -16.96 26.88 52.67
CA GLY A 54 -18.24 26.51 53.28
C GLY A 54 -18.33 26.79 54.78
N ASP A 55 -19.35 26.23 55.44
CA ASP A 55 -19.59 26.37 56.88
C ASP A 55 -18.92 25.27 57.72
N ILE A 56 -18.50 25.64 58.94
CA ILE A 56 -18.04 24.73 59.98
C ILE A 56 -19.19 24.55 60.96
N ARG A 57 -19.55 23.31 61.29
CA ARG A 57 -20.60 23.00 62.28
C ARG A 57 -20.15 21.94 63.27
N GLY A 58 -20.21 22.25 64.56
CA GLY A 58 -20.11 21.27 65.63
C GLY A 58 -21.45 20.55 65.91
N LYS A 59 -21.39 19.24 66.17
CA LYS A 59 -22.48 18.46 66.80
C LYS A 59 -21.95 17.83 68.08
N PHE A 60 -22.72 17.88 69.15
CA PHE A 60 -22.27 17.41 70.46
C PHE A 60 -22.46 15.91 70.71
N LEU A 61 -23.56 15.32 70.23
CA LEU A 61 -23.87 13.90 70.49
C LEU A 61 -24.25 13.17 69.18
N PRO A 62 -23.38 12.27 68.66
CA PRO A 62 -21.98 12.08 69.05
C PRO A 62 -21.13 13.33 68.73
N PRO A 63 -20.05 13.61 69.50
CA PRO A 63 -19.24 14.81 69.33
C PRO A 63 -18.45 14.74 68.01
N LYS A 64 -18.81 15.60 67.06
CA LYS A 64 -18.18 15.67 65.75
C LYS A 64 -18.16 17.09 65.18
N LEU A 65 -17.13 17.38 64.40
CA LEU A 65 -16.98 18.62 63.64
C LEU A 65 -17.21 18.32 62.16
N ILE A 66 -18.03 19.12 61.48
CA ILE A 66 -18.30 18.99 60.05
C ILE A 66 -17.77 20.25 59.36
N VAL A 67 -16.90 20.08 58.38
CA VAL A 67 -16.38 21.15 57.51
C VAL A 67 -16.86 20.88 56.09
N ARG A 68 -17.50 21.85 55.45
CA ARG A 68 -17.97 21.73 54.05
C ARG A 68 -17.10 22.54 53.10
N ASN A 69 -16.90 22.02 51.88
CA ASN A 69 -16.19 22.69 50.79
C ASN A 69 -14.80 23.19 51.21
N LEU A 70 -13.95 22.25 51.65
CA LEU A 70 -12.56 22.52 52.00
C LEU A 70 -11.69 22.46 50.74
N TYR A 71 -10.89 23.50 50.52
CA TYR A 71 -9.92 23.57 49.45
C TYR A 71 -8.54 23.88 50.01
N LEU A 72 -7.57 23.04 49.69
CA LEU A 72 -6.16 23.23 50.00
C LEU A 72 -5.42 23.45 48.67
N GLY A 73 -4.79 24.60 48.51
CA GLY A 73 -4.10 24.96 47.27
C GLY A 73 -2.83 25.78 47.51
N CYS A 74 -1.86 25.62 46.63
CA CYS A 74 -0.59 26.33 46.67
C CYS A 74 -0.78 27.84 46.45
N ASP A 75 0.00 28.66 47.15
CA ASP A 75 0.05 30.10 46.94
C ASP A 75 0.77 30.45 45.62
N GLU A 76 0.43 31.55 44.95
CA GLU A 76 0.92 31.87 43.59
C GLU A 76 2.46 32.04 43.49
N GLU A 77 3.14 32.26 44.62
CA GLU A 77 4.59 32.53 44.67
C GLU A 77 5.48 31.31 44.99
N SER A 78 4.92 30.14 45.36
CA SER A 78 5.71 28.98 45.79
C SER A 78 6.09 28.03 44.64
N LYS A 79 7.34 28.13 44.16
CA LYS A 79 7.93 27.14 43.24
C LYS A 79 8.10 25.79 43.93
N GLY A 80 7.45 24.75 43.40
CA GLY A 80 7.60 23.35 43.85
C GLY A 80 6.39 22.74 44.56
N CYS A 81 5.29 23.48 44.69
CA CYS A 81 4.07 22.98 45.30
C CYS A 81 3.17 22.28 44.25
N SER A 82 2.97 20.97 44.37
CA SER A 82 2.17 20.14 43.46
C SER A 82 1.08 19.40 44.22
N GLY A 83 -0.12 19.97 44.30
CA GLY A 83 -1.26 19.28 44.91
C GLY A 83 -2.42 20.22 45.20
N VAL A 84 -3.62 19.83 44.78
CA VAL A 84 -4.88 20.46 45.22
C VAL A 84 -5.69 19.38 45.91
N ILE A 85 -6.07 19.62 47.17
CA ILE A 85 -6.98 18.74 47.90
C ILE A 85 -8.31 19.48 48.00
N ALA A 86 -9.32 18.96 47.31
CA ALA A 86 -10.69 19.44 47.45
C ALA A 86 -11.53 18.38 48.17
N VAL A 87 -12.29 18.78 49.18
CA VAL A 87 -13.17 17.89 49.93
C VAL A 87 -14.55 18.53 50.06
N ASP A 88 -15.58 17.86 49.56
CA ASP A 88 -16.96 18.35 49.62
C ASP A 88 -17.46 18.39 51.08
N ARG A 89 -17.13 17.36 51.88
CA ARG A 89 -17.43 17.30 53.31
C ARG A 89 -16.40 16.49 54.09
N LEU A 90 -15.84 17.10 55.13
CA LEU A 90 -14.96 16.50 56.12
C LEU A 90 -15.71 16.36 57.45
N GLU A 91 -15.74 15.18 58.05
CA GLU A 91 -16.25 14.96 59.41
C GLU A 91 -15.14 14.47 60.34
N ILE A 92 -14.88 15.16 61.44
CA ILE A 92 -13.90 14.79 62.47
C ILE A 92 -14.66 14.36 63.71
N GLY A 93 -14.59 13.08 64.07
CA GLY A 93 -15.17 12.53 65.29
C GLY A 93 -14.22 12.68 66.48
N LEU A 94 -14.72 13.18 67.61
CA LEU A 94 -13.95 13.36 68.83
C LEU A 94 -14.32 12.29 69.88
N SER A 95 -13.36 11.90 70.70
CA SER A 95 -13.60 10.96 71.79
C SER A 95 -14.39 11.63 72.93
N VAL A 96 -15.62 11.15 73.19
CA VAL A 96 -16.50 11.61 74.29
C VAL A 96 -15.77 11.60 75.64
N TRP A 97 -15.04 10.51 75.94
CA TRP A 97 -14.35 10.34 77.22
C TRP A 97 -13.12 11.22 77.38
N SER A 98 -12.44 11.53 76.26
CA SER A 98 -11.30 12.45 76.28
C SER A 98 -11.80 13.88 76.48
N LEU A 99 -12.89 14.26 75.79
CA LEU A 99 -13.53 15.57 75.95
C LEU A 99 -13.97 15.84 77.40
N LEU A 100 -14.54 14.84 78.08
CA LEU A 100 -14.93 14.94 79.50
C LEU A 100 -13.74 15.13 80.46
N ARG A 101 -12.52 14.76 80.05
CA ARG A 101 -11.27 14.99 80.80
C ARG A 101 -10.53 16.26 80.38
N GLY A 102 -11.08 17.03 79.43
CA GLY A 102 -10.41 18.18 78.83
C GLY A 102 -9.36 17.83 77.76
N GLU A 103 -9.24 16.56 77.39
CA GLU A 103 -8.31 16.08 76.35
C GLU A 103 -8.98 16.06 74.98
N ARG A 104 -8.26 16.56 73.96
CA ARG A 104 -8.75 16.63 72.58
C ARG A 104 -8.19 15.46 71.79
N LYS A 105 -8.90 14.32 71.76
CA LYS A 105 -8.48 13.12 71.00
C LYS A 105 -9.43 12.84 69.85
N VAL A 106 -8.88 12.81 68.63
CA VAL A 106 -9.61 12.45 67.40
C VAL A 106 -9.79 10.94 67.34
N GLU A 107 -11.02 10.49 67.14
CA GLU A 107 -11.38 9.07 67.06
C GLU A 107 -11.46 8.59 65.60
N TYR A 108 -12.08 9.39 64.73
CA TYR A 108 -12.14 9.11 63.30
C TYR A 108 -12.18 10.37 62.44
N ILE A 109 -11.83 10.21 61.16
CA ILE A 109 -11.95 11.23 60.13
C ILE A 109 -12.70 10.63 58.93
N ASP A 110 -13.79 11.26 58.50
CA ASP A 110 -14.53 10.88 57.29
C ASP A 110 -14.39 11.96 56.21
N LEU A 111 -13.97 11.56 55.01
CA LEU A 111 -13.78 12.41 53.85
C LEU A 111 -14.78 12.02 52.77
N TYR A 112 -15.65 12.94 52.36
CA TYR A 112 -16.63 12.76 51.30
C TYR A 112 -16.27 13.63 50.10
N GLY A 113 -16.35 13.07 48.89
CA GLY A 113 -16.12 13.83 47.66
C GLY A 113 -14.68 14.32 47.51
N LEU A 114 -13.72 13.63 48.12
CA LEU A 114 -12.31 14.00 48.06
C LEU A 114 -11.81 13.95 46.60
N ARG A 115 -11.15 15.02 46.15
CA ARG A 115 -10.44 15.10 44.87
C ARG A 115 -9.01 15.51 45.15
N THR A 116 -8.07 14.61 44.86
CA THR A 116 -6.65 14.79 45.18
C THR A 116 -5.79 13.93 44.25
N ASP A 117 -4.50 14.22 44.18
CA ASP A 117 -3.52 13.27 43.68
C ASP A 117 -3.13 12.23 44.75
N ALA A 118 -2.51 11.13 44.30
CA ALA A 118 -2.14 10.01 45.16
C ALA A 118 -1.06 10.36 46.21
N LYS A 119 -0.13 11.28 45.91
CA LYS A 119 0.94 11.66 46.83
C LYS A 119 0.36 12.47 47.99
N SER A 120 -0.43 13.50 47.66
CA SER A 120 -1.14 14.33 48.64
C SER A 120 -2.05 13.51 49.55
N LEU A 121 -2.71 12.46 49.03
CA LEU A 121 -3.48 11.53 49.87
C LEU A 121 -2.59 10.74 50.84
N GLY A 122 -1.45 10.24 50.38
CA GLY A 122 -0.48 9.51 51.22
C GLY A 122 0.04 10.37 52.38
N ASP A 123 0.35 11.63 52.11
CA ASP A 123 0.84 12.59 53.10
C ASP A 123 -0.23 12.94 54.15
N VAL A 124 -1.50 13.06 53.74
CA VAL A 124 -2.62 13.27 54.67
C VAL A 124 -2.83 12.05 55.57
N VAL A 125 -2.85 10.84 55.00
CA VAL A 125 -3.12 9.60 55.76
C VAL A 125 -2.01 9.35 56.79
N THR A 126 -0.75 9.60 56.44
CA THR A 126 0.40 9.40 57.33
C THR A 126 0.43 10.34 58.50
N THR A 127 0.27 11.63 58.22
CA THR A 127 0.34 12.66 59.25
C THR A 127 -0.76 12.44 60.30
N GLN A 128 -1.96 12.06 59.84
CA GLN A 128 -3.09 11.79 60.74
C GLN A 128 -2.92 10.48 61.52
N ALA A 129 -2.33 9.44 60.92
CA ALA A 129 -2.01 8.22 61.64
C ALA A 129 -0.91 8.43 62.71
N GLY A 130 0.10 9.26 62.43
CA GLY A 130 1.12 9.67 63.39
C GLY A 130 0.57 10.49 64.56
N ALA A 131 -0.52 11.24 64.34
CA ALA A 131 -1.24 11.99 65.37
C ALA A 131 -2.16 11.13 66.26
N GLY A 132 -2.20 9.80 66.06
CA GLY A 132 -2.97 8.88 66.91
C GLY A 132 -4.45 8.73 66.51
N VAL A 133 -4.83 9.11 65.29
CA VAL A 133 -6.17 8.87 64.72
C VAL A 133 -6.36 7.38 64.45
N GLY A 134 -7.34 6.76 65.12
CA GLY A 134 -7.57 5.31 65.02
C GLY A 134 -8.22 4.84 63.71
N LYS A 135 -8.93 5.75 63.01
CA LYS A 135 -9.72 5.40 61.82
C LYS A 135 -9.90 6.57 60.83
N VAL A 136 -9.60 6.36 59.55
CA VAL A 136 -9.88 7.31 58.46
C VAL A 136 -10.78 6.62 57.44
N ARG A 137 -11.86 7.27 57.00
CA ARG A 137 -12.75 6.75 55.96
C ARG A 137 -12.90 7.75 54.81
N ILE A 138 -12.96 7.23 53.60
CA ILE A 138 -13.09 8.02 52.37
C ILE A 138 -14.29 7.50 51.60
N PHE A 139 -15.14 8.39 51.07
CA PHE A 139 -16.37 8.05 50.37
C PHE A 139 -16.53 8.86 49.09
N ASP A 140 -17.01 8.22 48.02
CA ASP A 140 -17.39 8.85 46.75
C ASP A 140 -16.35 9.86 46.23
N SER A 141 -15.09 9.42 46.19
CA SER A 141 -13.92 10.26 45.96
C SER A 141 -13.20 9.92 44.66
N VAL A 142 -12.37 10.83 44.17
CA VAL A 142 -11.61 10.71 42.92
C VAL A 142 -10.13 10.97 43.18
N ILE A 143 -9.29 9.99 42.83
CA ILE A 143 -7.85 10.09 42.94
C ILE A 143 -7.27 10.12 41.52
N VAL A 144 -6.41 11.11 41.24
CA VAL A 144 -5.67 11.19 39.97
C VAL A 144 -4.26 10.65 40.19
N PRO A 145 -3.83 9.59 39.49
CA PRO A 145 -2.45 9.09 39.60
C PRO A 145 -1.50 10.10 38.93
N GLY A 146 -0.65 10.83 39.67
CA GLY A 146 0.42 11.71 39.13
C GLY A 146 0.53 13.11 39.80
N GLN A 147 1.59 13.89 39.48
CA GLN A 147 1.89 15.19 40.12
C GLN A 147 1.16 16.41 39.53
N THR A 148 0.45 16.28 38.42
CA THR A 148 -0.27 17.39 37.77
C THR A 148 -1.78 17.24 37.91
N PHE A 149 -2.43 18.29 38.40
CA PHE A 149 -3.88 18.32 38.71
C PHE A 149 -4.77 18.65 37.49
N GLU A 150 -4.34 18.37 36.26
CA GLU A 150 -5.26 18.43 35.10
C GLU A 150 -6.03 17.11 35.01
N PRO A 151 -7.29 17.05 35.46
CA PRO A 151 -8.06 15.82 35.43
C PRO A 151 -8.53 15.60 34.00
N SER A 152 -7.82 14.78 33.24
CA SER A 152 -8.44 14.14 32.08
C SER A 152 -9.50 13.16 32.60
N PRO A 153 -10.74 13.17 32.08
CA PRO A 153 -11.78 12.21 32.48
C PRO A 153 -11.40 10.73 32.23
N ARG A 154 -10.25 10.47 31.57
CA ARG A 154 -9.72 9.12 31.30
C ARG A 154 -8.80 8.58 32.41
N ASN A 155 -8.17 9.45 33.22
CA ASN A 155 -7.08 9.05 34.12
C ASN A 155 -7.45 9.23 35.60
N ALA A 156 -8.60 8.70 36.01
CA ALA A 156 -9.13 8.88 37.35
C ALA A 156 -9.52 7.54 38.01
N VAL A 157 -9.11 7.36 39.26
CA VAL A 157 -9.52 6.24 40.12
C VAL A 157 -10.67 6.71 40.99
N HIS A 158 -11.84 6.09 40.84
CA HIS A 158 -13.02 6.45 41.62
C HIS A 158 -13.12 5.57 42.84
N VAL A 159 -12.89 6.13 44.02
CA VAL A 159 -13.03 5.45 45.30
C VAL A 159 -14.48 5.53 45.74
N LYS A 160 -15.16 4.38 45.83
CA LYS A 160 -16.52 4.30 46.38
C LYS A 160 -16.47 4.40 47.90
N GLN A 161 -15.61 3.59 48.52
CA GLN A 161 -15.39 3.61 49.96
C GLN A 161 -13.98 3.12 50.28
N SER A 162 -13.31 3.78 51.21
CA SER A 162 -12.07 3.31 51.84
C SER A 162 -12.21 3.40 53.35
N GLU A 163 -11.69 2.41 54.07
CA GLU A 163 -11.52 2.47 55.51
C GLU A 163 -10.09 2.08 55.87
N ILE A 164 -9.36 3.01 56.48
CA ILE A 164 -7.99 2.85 56.96
C ILE A 164 -8.04 2.84 58.48
N ARG A 165 -7.54 1.77 59.10
CA ARG A 165 -7.41 1.62 60.56
C ARG A 165 -5.94 1.58 60.94
N SER A 166 -5.58 2.34 61.96
CA SER A 166 -4.26 2.31 62.59
C SER A 166 -4.40 1.89 64.05
N ARG A 167 -3.67 0.87 64.47
CA ARG A 167 -3.62 0.42 65.87
C ARG A 167 -2.19 0.03 66.25
N GLY A 168 -1.47 0.96 66.88
CA GLY A 168 -0.06 0.77 67.23
C GLY A 168 0.78 0.56 65.98
N ASN A 169 1.42 -0.60 65.87
CA ASN A 169 2.30 -0.95 64.76
C ASN A 169 1.58 -1.64 63.57
N LEU A 170 0.25 -1.74 63.61
CA LEU A 170 -0.56 -2.40 62.58
C LEU A 170 -1.45 -1.40 61.83
N TYR A 171 -1.32 -1.39 60.51
CA TYR A 171 -2.15 -0.65 59.58
C TYR A 171 -2.97 -1.63 58.74
N ARG A 172 -4.27 -1.37 58.60
CA ARG A 172 -5.15 -2.14 57.72
C ARG A 172 -6.04 -1.22 56.92
N THR A 173 -6.10 -1.42 55.62
CA THR A 173 -7.07 -0.74 54.74
C THR A 173 -7.95 -1.74 54.01
N ASN A 174 -9.21 -1.37 53.83
CA ASN A 174 -10.12 -2.01 52.91
C ASN A 174 -10.75 -0.93 52.03
N THR A 175 -10.58 -1.05 50.71
CA THR A 175 -10.99 -0.03 49.75
C THR A 175 -11.71 -0.65 48.56
N GLU A 176 -12.91 -0.15 48.27
CA GLU A 176 -13.63 -0.41 47.02
C GLU A 176 -13.44 0.78 46.07
N PHE A 177 -12.91 0.52 44.88
CA PHE A 177 -12.73 1.55 43.87
C PHE A 177 -12.99 1.03 42.45
N ARG A 178 -13.09 1.95 41.49
CA ARG A 178 -13.28 1.67 40.07
C ARG A 178 -12.16 2.33 39.27
N ILE A 179 -11.56 1.55 38.36
CA ILE A 179 -10.61 2.01 37.36
C ILE A 179 -11.20 1.66 36.00
N GLY A 180 -11.43 2.65 35.13
CA GLY A 180 -12.12 2.41 33.86
C GLY A 180 -13.50 1.79 34.09
N ARG A 181 -13.76 0.60 33.51
CA ARG A 181 -15.02 -0.15 33.74
C ARG A 181 -14.94 -1.18 34.86
N GLY A 182 -13.73 -1.52 35.33
CA GLY A 182 -13.48 -2.56 36.32
C GLY A 182 -13.73 -2.09 37.74
N LYS A 183 -14.40 -2.94 38.54
CA LYS A 183 -14.60 -2.73 39.99
C LYS A 183 -13.57 -3.56 40.75
N TYR A 184 -12.83 -2.91 41.63
CA TYR A 184 -11.75 -3.52 42.38
C TYR A 184 -11.98 -3.37 43.89
N SER A 185 -11.60 -4.40 44.63
CA SER A 185 -11.52 -4.42 46.09
C SER A 185 -10.06 -4.59 46.49
N LEU A 186 -9.55 -3.68 47.30
CA LEU A 186 -8.18 -3.64 47.80
C LEU A 186 -8.18 -3.84 49.31
N VAL A 187 -7.48 -4.86 49.76
CA VAL A 187 -7.19 -5.10 51.18
C VAL A 187 -5.69 -4.99 51.36
N ALA A 188 -5.23 -4.07 52.20
CA ALA A 188 -3.82 -4.01 52.56
C ALA A 188 -3.62 -4.09 54.07
N LYS A 189 -2.52 -4.71 54.47
CA LYS A 189 -2.07 -4.88 55.84
C LYS A 189 -0.57 -4.55 55.90
N VAL A 190 -0.18 -3.66 56.80
CA VAL A 190 1.24 -3.34 57.07
C VAL A 190 1.49 -3.52 58.56
N GLU A 191 2.48 -4.30 58.92
CA GLU A 191 2.82 -4.65 60.30
C GLU A 191 4.30 -4.35 60.57
N LEU A 192 4.55 -3.52 61.57
CA LEU A 192 5.89 -3.15 62.04
C LEU A 192 6.19 -3.95 63.32
N GLN A 193 7.28 -4.71 63.33
CA GLN A 193 7.69 -5.45 64.52
C GLN A 193 8.66 -4.62 65.36
N ASP A 194 8.65 -4.85 66.68
CA ASP A 194 9.57 -4.18 67.62
C ASP A 194 11.06 -4.55 67.36
N SER A 195 11.32 -5.61 66.59
CA SER A 195 12.66 -6.03 66.12
C SER A 195 13.25 -5.14 65.02
N GLY A 196 12.47 -4.19 64.49
CA GLY A 196 12.82 -3.40 63.31
C GLY A 196 12.43 -4.08 61.99
N ASP A 197 11.89 -5.30 62.01
CA ASP A 197 11.40 -5.98 60.81
C ASP A 197 10.01 -5.47 60.41
N LYS A 198 9.75 -5.39 59.11
CA LYS A 198 8.49 -4.91 58.56
C LYS A 198 7.93 -5.92 57.57
N THR A 199 6.62 -6.11 57.60
CA THR A 199 5.90 -6.91 56.61
C THR A 199 4.73 -6.12 56.04
N ALA A 200 4.52 -6.23 54.75
CA ALA A 200 3.40 -5.60 54.06
C ALA A 200 2.75 -6.61 53.12
N THR A 201 1.43 -6.67 53.13
CA THR A 201 0.65 -7.43 52.16
C THR A 201 -0.47 -6.55 51.61
N VAL A 202 -0.65 -6.61 50.31
CA VAL A 202 -1.66 -5.87 49.55
C VAL A 202 -2.31 -6.87 48.61
N GLU A 203 -3.62 -7.03 48.71
CA GLU A 203 -4.40 -7.90 47.84
C GLU A 203 -5.46 -7.07 47.14
N LEU A 204 -5.43 -7.08 45.82
CA LEU A 204 -6.38 -6.44 44.93
C LEU A 204 -7.16 -7.53 44.20
N THR A 205 -8.49 -7.45 44.24
CA THR A 205 -9.37 -8.43 43.61
C THR A 205 -10.46 -7.73 42.79
N SER A 206 -10.78 -8.31 41.64
CA SER A 206 -11.87 -7.96 40.73
C SER A 206 -12.54 -9.26 40.28
N GLY A 207 -13.61 -9.17 39.48
CA GLY A 207 -14.24 -10.34 38.86
C GLY A 207 -13.27 -11.16 38.00
N ASN A 208 -12.35 -10.49 37.30
CA ASN A 208 -11.44 -11.11 36.34
C ASN A 208 -9.96 -11.02 36.71
N THR A 209 -9.60 -10.33 37.81
CA THR A 209 -8.19 -10.04 38.15
C THR A 209 -7.96 -10.21 39.65
N ARG A 210 -6.86 -10.87 40.01
CA ARG A 210 -6.31 -10.91 41.37
C ARG A 210 -4.86 -10.45 41.31
N VAL A 211 -4.49 -9.51 42.14
CA VAL A 211 -3.09 -9.06 42.33
C VAL A 211 -2.77 -9.15 43.80
N SER A 212 -1.73 -9.91 44.13
CA SER A 212 -1.16 -9.98 45.47
C SER A 212 0.22 -9.35 45.43
N LEU A 213 0.49 -8.43 46.34
CA LEU A 213 1.80 -7.83 46.54
C LEU A 213 2.16 -8.05 48.01
N SER A 214 3.26 -8.74 48.25
CA SER A 214 3.77 -9.01 49.61
C SER A 214 5.21 -8.59 49.69
N GLY A 215 5.65 -8.06 50.84
CA GLY A 215 7.03 -7.66 50.99
C GLY A 215 7.51 -7.73 52.43
N LYS A 216 8.83 -7.88 52.58
CA LYS A 216 9.54 -7.87 53.85
C LYS A 216 10.72 -6.91 53.75
N GLY A 217 11.00 -6.19 54.83
CA GLY A 217 12.12 -5.25 54.90
C GLY A 217 12.58 -5.03 56.33
N ARG A 218 13.71 -4.34 56.48
CA ARG A 218 14.30 -4.01 57.79
C ARG A 218 14.46 -2.50 57.92
N TYR A 219 14.08 -1.95 59.06
CA TYR A 219 14.14 -0.52 59.36
C TYR A 219 15.53 -0.10 59.83
N ASP A 220 16.01 1.06 59.40
CA ASP A 220 17.15 1.73 60.05
C ASP A 220 16.62 2.74 61.10
N VAL A 221 17.05 2.58 62.34
CA VAL A 221 16.38 3.13 63.55
C VAL A 221 16.82 4.58 63.84
N GLY A 222 17.34 5.31 62.86
CA GLY A 222 18.05 6.59 63.07
C GLY A 222 17.36 7.89 62.61
N ALA A 223 16.21 7.85 61.95
CA ALA A 223 15.59 9.05 61.36
C ALA A 223 14.37 9.52 62.17
N ASP A 224 14.45 10.73 62.74
CA ASP A 224 13.39 11.40 63.50
C ASP A 224 12.20 11.88 62.64
N ASP A 225 12.19 11.60 61.32
CA ASP A 225 11.12 12.00 60.40
C ASP A 225 10.41 10.78 59.79
N ARG A 226 9.08 10.81 59.76
CA ARG A 226 8.21 9.64 59.58
C ARG A 226 7.41 9.72 58.28
N THR A 227 8.05 9.57 57.11
CA THR A 227 7.33 9.53 55.82
C THR A 227 7.03 8.10 55.35
N LEU A 228 5.88 7.85 54.68
CA LEU A 228 5.50 6.50 54.18
C LEU A 228 6.52 5.93 53.18
N LEU A 229 7.17 6.79 52.40
CA LEU A 229 8.14 6.39 51.38
C LEU A 229 9.42 5.82 52.01
N GLU A 230 9.86 6.37 53.15
CA GLU A 230 10.96 5.82 53.95
C GLU A 230 10.53 4.56 54.71
N VAL A 231 9.25 4.43 55.06
CA VAL A 231 8.71 3.21 55.70
C VAL A 231 8.81 2.00 54.80
N PHE A 232 8.66 2.16 53.48
CA PHE A 232 8.80 1.10 52.48
C PHE A 232 10.19 1.04 51.81
N GLY A 233 11.16 1.82 52.28
CA GLY A 233 12.57 1.67 51.90
C GLY A 233 13.14 0.34 52.40
N GLY A 234 13.96 -0.32 51.58
CA GLY A 234 14.62 -1.58 51.92
C GLY A 234 13.72 -2.83 51.86
N PHE A 235 12.55 -2.74 51.22
CA PHE A 235 11.66 -3.89 51.04
C PHE A 235 12.04 -4.72 49.81
N GLU A 236 12.03 -6.03 50.00
CA GLU A 236 11.92 -7.01 48.92
C GLU A 236 10.45 -7.35 48.74
N TRP A 237 9.95 -7.11 47.53
CA TRP A 237 8.54 -7.28 47.15
C TRP A 237 8.38 -8.43 46.18
N LEU A 238 7.33 -9.23 46.42
CA LEU A 238 6.81 -10.26 45.55
C LEU A 238 5.40 -9.86 45.09
N LEU A 239 5.24 -9.64 43.79
CA LEU A 239 3.99 -9.39 43.10
C LEU A 239 3.55 -10.66 42.36
N ASP A 240 2.34 -11.14 42.60
CA ASP A 240 1.67 -12.20 41.85
C ASP A 240 0.34 -11.65 41.32
N ALA A 241 0.25 -11.41 40.02
CA ALA A 241 -0.97 -10.96 39.36
C ALA A 241 -1.48 -12.03 38.40
N LYS A 242 -2.78 -12.33 38.47
CA LYS A 242 -3.47 -13.24 37.57
C LYS A 242 -4.74 -12.59 37.05
N THR A 243 -4.98 -12.68 35.76
CA THR A 243 -6.22 -12.20 35.15
C THR A 243 -6.72 -13.16 34.09
N SER A 244 -8.04 -13.28 33.97
CA SER A 244 -8.72 -14.01 32.89
C SER A 244 -9.15 -13.10 31.73
N ASN A 245 -8.76 -11.82 31.75
CA ASN A 245 -9.05 -10.86 30.69
C ASN A 245 -7.91 -9.82 30.61
N LEU A 246 -6.93 -10.10 29.73
CA LEU A 246 -5.78 -9.22 29.54
C LEU A 246 -6.17 -7.80 29.10
N GLY A 247 -7.19 -7.64 28.25
CA GLY A 247 -7.65 -6.34 27.76
C GLY A 247 -8.17 -5.44 28.88
N GLU A 248 -9.01 -5.95 29.77
CA GLU A 248 -9.50 -5.22 30.95
C GLU A 248 -8.34 -4.83 31.88
N PHE A 249 -7.42 -5.77 32.13
CA PHE A 249 -6.26 -5.53 32.98
C PHE A 249 -5.30 -4.50 32.38
N SER A 250 -5.03 -4.55 31.07
CA SER A 250 -4.17 -3.62 30.34
C SER A 250 -4.75 -2.21 30.32
N GLN A 251 -6.08 -2.08 30.17
CA GLN A 251 -6.77 -0.79 30.30
C GLN A 251 -6.67 -0.22 31.71
N ALA A 252 -6.82 -1.05 32.75
CA ALA A 252 -6.63 -0.60 34.12
C ALA A 252 -5.18 -0.14 34.37
N LEU A 253 -4.20 -0.87 33.83
CA LEU A 253 -2.79 -0.48 33.87
C LEU A 253 -2.52 0.81 33.08
N SER A 254 -3.14 1.04 31.92
CA SER A 254 -2.95 2.28 31.15
C SER A 254 -3.36 3.50 31.99
N VAL A 255 -4.47 3.42 32.72
CA VAL A 255 -4.97 4.49 33.59
C VAL A 255 -4.00 4.80 34.74
N VAL A 256 -3.42 3.76 35.35
CA VAL A 256 -2.52 3.91 36.51
C VAL A 256 -1.11 4.34 36.09
N THR A 257 -0.58 3.77 35.01
CA THR A 257 0.79 4.00 34.52
C THR A 257 0.90 5.17 33.55
N ARG A 258 -0.22 5.62 32.96
CA ARG A 258 -0.28 6.60 31.86
C ARG A 258 0.45 6.15 30.58
N ILE A 259 0.53 4.83 30.35
CA ILE A 259 1.08 4.27 29.10
C ILE A 259 -0.07 4.04 28.11
N ASP A 260 -0.32 5.02 27.24
CA ASP A 260 -1.40 5.01 26.24
C ASP A 260 -1.38 3.78 25.32
N ALA A 261 -0.19 3.19 25.09
CA ALA A 261 -0.04 2.00 24.25
C ALA A 261 -0.80 0.79 24.78
N LEU A 262 -0.97 0.66 26.10
CA LEU A 262 -1.68 -0.46 26.74
C LEU A 262 -3.19 -0.44 26.46
N GLU A 263 -3.77 0.70 26.06
CA GLU A 263 -5.20 0.80 25.70
C GLU A 263 -5.56 0.01 24.43
N HIS A 264 -4.56 -0.29 23.60
CA HIS A 264 -4.73 -0.96 22.31
C HIS A 264 -4.64 -2.49 22.43
N ILE A 265 -4.41 -3.01 23.65
CA ILE A 265 -4.46 -4.44 23.93
C ILE A 265 -5.92 -4.82 24.18
N HIS A 266 -6.47 -5.66 23.31
CA HIS A 266 -7.88 -6.08 23.34
C HIS A 266 -8.05 -7.58 23.57
N SER A 267 -6.96 -8.32 23.69
CA SER A 267 -6.96 -9.76 23.96
C SER A 267 -7.75 -10.13 25.22
N ALA A 268 -8.65 -11.10 25.10
CA ALA A 268 -9.44 -11.64 26.22
C ALA A 268 -8.78 -12.87 26.88
N GLU A 269 -7.48 -13.08 26.65
CA GLU A 269 -6.74 -14.23 27.17
C GLU A 269 -6.44 -14.15 28.68
N GLU A 270 -6.02 -15.28 29.24
CA GLU A 270 -5.49 -15.35 30.60
C GLU A 270 -4.03 -14.88 30.64
N LEU A 271 -3.65 -14.14 31.69
CA LEU A 271 -2.29 -13.68 31.93
C LEU A 271 -1.91 -13.89 33.40
N SER A 272 -0.71 -14.40 33.63
CA SER A 272 -0.04 -14.44 34.93
C SER A 272 1.23 -13.59 34.90
N LEU A 273 1.45 -12.79 35.93
CA LEU A 273 2.65 -12.00 36.17
C LEU A 273 3.21 -12.37 37.54
N LEU A 274 4.51 -12.64 37.60
CA LEU A 274 5.23 -12.85 38.86
C LEU A 274 6.44 -11.92 38.88
N ALA A 275 6.46 -10.93 39.77
CA ALA A 275 7.55 -9.97 39.89
C ALA A 275 8.21 -10.02 41.26
N GLU A 276 9.53 -10.02 41.27
CA GLU A 276 10.39 -9.84 42.43
C GLU A 276 11.17 -8.55 42.24
N PHE A 277 10.93 -7.56 43.10
CA PHE A 277 11.61 -6.28 43.02
C PHE A 277 12.02 -5.78 44.39
N LYS A 278 13.12 -5.04 44.43
CA LYS A 278 13.70 -4.43 45.61
C LYS A 278 13.72 -2.92 45.41
N HIS A 279 13.30 -2.21 46.44
CA HIS A 279 13.38 -0.76 46.49
C HIS A 279 14.22 -0.36 47.69
N ASP A 280 15.31 0.38 47.47
CA ASP A 280 16.18 0.83 48.54
C ASP A 280 16.25 2.36 48.55
N ALA A 281 15.86 2.95 49.69
CA ALA A 281 15.70 4.38 49.82
C ALA A 281 17.08 5.06 49.71
N GLY A 282 17.30 5.81 48.62
CA GLY A 282 18.59 6.46 48.32
C GLY A 282 19.59 5.61 47.52
N HIS A 283 19.27 4.34 47.21
CA HIS A 283 20.15 3.45 46.43
C HIS A 283 19.55 2.95 45.10
N GLY A 284 18.26 3.19 44.86
CA GLY A 284 17.60 2.93 43.58
C GLY A 284 16.56 1.81 43.61
N PHE A 285 16.22 1.27 42.45
CA PHE A 285 15.17 0.25 42.24
C PHE A 285 15.71 -0.89 41.39
N GLU A 286 15.48 -2.13 41.81
CA GLU A 286 15.96 -3.33 41.11
C GLU A 286 14.81 -4.33 40.94
N VAL A 287 14.50 -4.69 39.70
CA VAL A 287 13.62 -5.81 39.33
C VAL A 287 14.51 -7.02 39.09
N ASN A 288 14.57 -7.92 40.07
CA ASN A 288 15.34 -9.16 39.96
C ASN A 288 14.76 -10.08 38.90
N ARG A 289 13.43 -10.10 38.81
CA ARG A 289 12.67 -10.93 37.88
C ARG A 289 11.25 -10.41 37.74
N LEU A 290 10.72 -10.31 36.53
CA LEU A 290 9.31 -10.17 36.23
C LEU A 290 8.98 -11.20 35.16
N ASP A 291 8.42 -12.33 35.55
CA ASP A 291 7.96 -13.37 34.63
C ASP A 291 6.54 -13.04 34.15
N ILE A 292 6.33 -13.18 32.84
CA ILE A 292 5.09 -12.92 32.14
C ILE A 292 4.71 -14.22 31.42
N THR A 293 3.52 -14.75 31.72
CA THR A 293 3.02 -15.98 31.12
C THR A 293 1.59 -15.76 30.62
N GLY A 294 1.41 -15.87 29.31
CA GLY A 294 0.12 -15.82 28.61
C GLY A 294 0.25 -16.44 27.23
N ASP A 295 -0.88 -16.68 26.56
CA ASP A 295 -0.91 -17.38 25.27
C ASP A 295 -0.23 -16.55 24.16
N SER A 296 -0.43 -15.23 24.18
CA SER A 296 0.08 -14.28 23.18
C SER A 296 1.35 -13.55 23.62
N LEU A 297 1.78 -13.70 24.87
CA LEU A 297 2.96 -13.02 25.40
C LEU A 297 3.58 -13.84 26.52
N THR A 298 4.81 -14.32 26.30
CA THR A 298 5.59 -15.04 27.34
C THR A 298 7.03 -14.53 27.36
N GLY A 299 7.53 -14.24 28.56
CA GLY A 299 8.89 -13.74 28.74
C GLY A 299 9.24 -13.40 30.17
N ASN A 300 10.43 -12.83 30.37
CA ASN A 300 10.88 -12.27 31.62
C ASN A 300 11.49 -10.88 31.40
N VAL A 301 11.37 -10.03 32.41
CA VAL A 301 11.96 -8.69 32.44
C VAL A 301 12.85 -8.57 33.67
N LYS A 302 14.00 -7.92 33.52
CA LYS A 302 14.89 -7.54 34.61
C LYS A 302 15.28 -6.08 34.44
N GLY A 303 15.60 -5.41 35.53
CA GLY A 303 16.12 -4.06 35.41
C GLY A 303 16.67 -3.53 36.71
N LYS A 304 17.59 -2.57 36.61
CA LYS A 304 18.24 -1.94 37.74
C LYS A 304 18.42 -0.47 37.46
N CYS A 305 17.87 0.37 38.31
CA CYS A 305 18.00 1.81 38.29
C CYS A 305 18.72 2.26 39.55
N ASN A 306 19.72 3.13 39.42
CA ASN A 306 20.37 3.75 40.56
C ASN A 306 19.63 5.03 41.02
N ALA A 307 20.11 5.66 42.09
CA ALA A 307 19.53 6.88 42.62
C ALA A 307 19.64 8.11 41.69
N SER A 308 20.56 8.10 40.73
CA SER A 308 20.69 9.14 39.70
C SER A 308 19.86 8.85 38.44
N MET A 309 18.94 7.88 38.50
CA MET A 309 18.09 7.44 37.38
C MET A 309 18.88 6.92 36.18
N SER A 310 20.07 6.35 36.42
CA SER A 310 20.76 5.50 35.44
C SER A 310 20.18 4.09 35.52
N CYS A 311 19.50 3.65 34.46
CA CYS A 311 18.78 2.38 34.40
C CYS A 311 19.37 1.41 33.38
N ASP A 312 19.58 0.15 33.76
CA ASP A 312 19.82 -0.97 32.85
C ASP A 312 18.58 -1.86 32.83
N VAL A 313 18.00 -2.14 31.67
CA VAL A 313 16.77 -2.92 31.51
C VAL A 313 17.00 -4.03 30.48
N GLU A 314 16.65 -5.26 30.83
CA GLU A 314 16.72 -6.43 29.96
C GLU A 314 15.32 -7.02 29.80
N LEU A 315 14.85 -7.08 28.55
CA LEU A 315 13.53 -7.58 28.16
C LEU A 315 13.73 -8.85 27.32
N ALA A 316 13.38 -10.02 27.86
CA ALA A 316 13.59 -11.30 27.17
C ALA A 316 12.25 -12.02 26.98
N PHE A 317 11.75 -12.10 25.75
CA PHE A 317 10.50 -12.78 25.41
C PHE A 317 10.77 -14.05 24.62
N SER A 318 10.15 -15.17 25.04
CA SER A 318 10.18 -16.41 24.26
C SER A 318 9.17 -16.38 23.12
N PHE A 319 8.05 -15.68 23.30
CA PHE A 319 6.96 -15.63 22.34
C PHE A 319 6.15 -14.34 22.47
N MET A 320 5.74 -13.77 21.33
CA MET A 320 4.87 -12.59 21.25
C MET A 320 3.97 -12.66 20.00
N ASP A 321 2.66 -12.77 20.17
CA ASP A 321 1.69 -12.72 19.08
C ASP A 321 1.02 -11.33 19.05
N ILE A 322 1.50 -10.47 18.15
CA ILE A 322 0.94 -9.14 17.97
C ILE A 322 -0.47 -9.22 17.40
N ASP A 323 -0.74 -10.18 16.50
CA ASP A 323 -2.04 -10.35 15.85
C ASP A 323 -3.13 -10.68 16.89
N ALA A 324 -2.81 -11.49 17.89
CA ALA A 324 -3.72 -11.84 18.98
C ALA A 324 -3.92 -10.68 19.98
N LEU A 325 -2.86 -9.95 20.33
CA LEU A 325 -2.93 -8.84 21.30
C LEU A 325 -3.84 -7.68 20.84
N ILE A 326 -3.85 -7.38 19.55
CA ILE A 326 -4.59 -6.25 18.97
C ILE A 326 -5.91 -6.66 18.30
N ARG A 327 -6.25 -7.97 18.29
CA ARG A 327 -7.46 -8.49 17.63
C ARG A 327 -8.70 -7.88 18.28
N HIS A 328 -9.54 -7.25 17.47
CA HIS A 328 -10.83 -6.73 17.90
C HIS A 328 -11.89 -7.83 17.79
N ASP A 329 -12.90 -7.83 18.66
CA ASP A 329 -14.00 -8.81 18.66
C ASP A 329 -14.86 -8.78 17.37
N ASP A 330 -14.68 -7.78 16.51
CA ASP A 330 -15.43 -7.65 15.25
C ASP A 330 -14.58 -8.20 14.08
N PRO A 331 -14.93 -9.38 13.54
CA PRO A 331 -14.17 -10.01 12.47
C PRO A 331 -14.22 -9.24 11.13
N ASP A 332 -15.16 -8.30 10.96
CA ASP A 332 -15.28 -7.50 9.74
C ASP A 332 -14.36 -6.26 9.74
N VAL A 333 -13.77 -5.92 10.89
CA VAL A 333 -12.83 -4.80 11.01
C VAL A 333 -11.41 -5.26 10.68
N ASN A 334 -10.99 -5.04 9.43
CA ASN A 334 -9.58 -5.19 9.07
C ASN A 334 -8.77 -4.04 9.68
N ILE A 335 -8.23 -4.28 10.88
CA ILE A 335 -7.38 -3.38 11.67
C ILE A 335 -6.15 -2.85 10.91
N TYR A 336 -5.71 -3.53 9.85
CA TYR A 336 -4.60 -3.08 9.01
C TYR A 336 -5.00 -2.05 7.96
N ASN A 337 -6.29 -1.96 7.64
CA ASN A 337 -6.84 -1.11 6.59
C ASN A 337 -7.82 -0.04 7.10
N THR A 338 -8.24 -0.09 8.36
CA THR A 338 -9.05 0.96 8.97
C THR A 338 -8.18 2.20 9.24
N PRO A 339 -8.47 3.36 8.62
CA PRO A 339 -7.83 4.60 9.05
C PRO A 339 -8.18 4.82 10.52
N VAL A 340 -7.17 5.05 11.36
CA VAL A 340 -7.34 5.38 12.79
C VAL A 340 -8.12 6.69 12.89
N ARG A 341 -9.45 6.61 12.78
CA ARG A 341 -10.38 7.71 12.94
C ARG A 341 -10.58 7.89 14.45
N GLY A 342 -9.81 8.79 15.05
CA GLY A 342 -10.21 9.38 16.32
C GLY A 342 -9.28 9.25 17.52
N SER A 343 -8.06 8.70 17.41
CA SER A 343 -7.05 8.96 18.45
C SER A 343 -6.37 10.29 18.18
N SER A 344 -7.06 11.38 18.54
CA SER A 344 -6.38 12.63 18.84
C SER A 344 -5.32 12.34 19.90
N SER A 345 -4.05 12.45 19.49
CA SER A 345 -2.81 12.21 20.24
C SER A 345 -2.58 10.77 20.72
N VAL A 346 -1.97 9.94 19.88
CA VAL A 346 -0.90 9.08 20.43
C VAL A 346 0.18 10.05 20.90
N SER A 347 0.18 10.34 22.20
CA SER A 347 1.31 11.01 22.84
C SER A 347 2.46 10.03 22.79
N PHE A 348 3.48 10.29 21.97
CA PHE A 348 4.74 9.63 22.22
C PHE A 348 5.20 10.09 23.60
N PRO A 349 5.53 9.19 24.54
CA PRO A 349 6.01 9.59 25.85
C PRO A 349 7.19 10.54 25.64
N LEU A 350 7.11 11.73 26.22
CA LEU A 350 8.22 12.66 26.21
C LEU A 350 9.36 11.98 26.95
N ILE A 351 10.49 11.76 26.28
CA ILE A 351 11.71 11.32 26.95
C ILE A 351 12.06 12.41 27.96
N GLU A 352 11.98 12.08 29.25
CA GLU A 352 12.28 13.03 30.31
C GLU A 352 13.75 13.49 30.18
N LEU A 353 13.95 14.81 30.20
CA LEU A 353 15.29 15.41 30.20
C LEU A 353 15.92 15.10 31.57
N GLY A 354 16.84 14.13 31.62
CA GLY A 354 17.58 13.78 32.84
C GLY A 354 17.73 12.28 33.13
N MET A 355 17.10 11.40 32.35
CA MET A 355 17.27 9.95 32.50
C MET A 355 18.37 9.42 31.57
N ASP A 356 19.27 8.63 32.13
CA ASP A 356 20.21 7.79 31.38
C ASP A 356 19.73 6.34 31.46
N ALA A 357 19.52 5.67 30.33
CA ALA A 357 19.05 4.28 30.37
C ALA A 357 19.64 3.43 29.24
N LYS A 358 19.99 2.19 29.54
CA LYS A 358 20.32 1.17 28.56
C LYS A 358 19.22 0.11 28.57
N ALA A 359 18.68 -0.19 27.40
CA ALA A 359 17.64 -1.21 27.23
C ALA A 359 18.12 -2.25 26.23
N GLU A 360 18.06 -3.52 26.61
CA GLU A 360 18.26 -4.68 25.75
C GLU A 360 16.93 -5.42 25.61
N LEU A 361 16.59 -5.79 24.38
CA LEU A 361 15.36 -6.50 24.03
C LEU A 361 15.72 -7.72 23.17
N ASP A 362 15.35 -8.90 23.63
CA ASP A 362 15.47 -10.15 22.88
C ASP A 362 14.10 -10.84 22.80
N ILE A 363 13.63 -11.14 21.58
CA ILE A 363 12.40 -11.88 21.31
C ILE A 363 12.73 -13.07 20.40
N LYS A 364 12.50 -14.29 20.87
CA LYS A 364 12.82 -15.50 20.09
C LYS A 364 11.89 -15.67 18.88
N GLU A 365 10.60 -15.49 19.08
CA GLU A 365 9.59 -15.61 18.03
C GLU A 365 8.48 -14.57 18.23
N MET A 366 8.09 -13.90 17.14
CA MET A 366 6.98 -12.96 17.07
C MET A 366 6.07 -13.30 15.90
N HIS A 367 4.75 -13.31 16.12
CA HIS A 367 3.76 -13.47 15.06
C HIS A 367 3.18 -12.10 14.69
N TYR A 368 3.19 -11.79 13.40
CA TYR A 368 2.66 -10.53 12.86
C TYR A 368 2.19 -10.69 11.42
N LYS A 369 0.95 -10.28 11.14
CA LYS A 369 0.28 -10.46 9.83
C LYS A 369 0.32 -11.91 9.34
N GLY A 370 0.18 -12.87 10.24
CA GLY A 370 0.28 -14.30 9.93
C GLY A 370 1.69 -14.78 9.50
N GLY A 371 2.70 -13.91 9.55
CA GLY A 371 4.10 -14.26 9.34
C GLY A 371 4.83 -14.45 10.67
N VAL A 372 5.90 -15.26 10.64
CA VAL A 372 6.75 -15.55 11.79
C VAL A 372 8.06 -14.80 11.66
N VAL A 373 8.33 -13.89 12.61
CA VAL A 373 9.59 -13.15 12.76
C VAL A 373 10.38 -13.78 13.90
N ARG A 374 11.69 -13.96 13.75
CA ARG A 374 12.52 -14.65 14.76
C ARG A 374 13.75 -13.85 15.15
N ASN A 375 14.35 -14.23 16.28
CA ASN A 375 15.64 -13.73 16.75
C ASN A 375 15.72 -12.19 16.74
N ILE A 376 14.66 -11.55 17.23
CA ILE A 376 14.62 -10.09 17.35
C ILE A 376 15.55 -9.71 18.49
N SER A 377 16.57 -8.90 18.22
CA SER A 377 17.49 -8.42 19.23
C SER A 377 17.70 -6.92 19.03
N SER A 378 17.56 -6.13 20.08
CA SER A 378 17.70 -4.68 20.03
C SER A 378 18.46 -4.15 21.24
N SER A 379 19.38 -3.20 21.01
CA SER A 379 19.97 -2.40 22.08
C SER A 379 19.70 -0.93 21.85
N ALA A 380 19.26 -0.23 22.89
CA ALA A 380 19.02 1.21 22.86
C ALA A 380 19.61 1.90 24.09
N THR A 381 20.19 3.07 23.87
CA THR A 381 20.72 3.93 24.92
C THR A 381 19.98 5.26 24.92
N ILE A 382 19.49 5.67 26.08
CA ILE A 382 18.82 6.94 26.32
C ILE A 382 19.78 7.81 27.11
N SER A 383 20.06 9.03 26.63
CA SER A 383 20.83 10.01 27.36
C SER A 383 20.50 11.42 26.88
N GLY A 384 20.31 12.37 27.80
CA GLY A 384 20.09 13.79 27.48
C GLY A 384 18.91 14.05 26.53
N GLY A 385 17.81 13.30 26.64
CA GLY A 385 16.64 13.44 25.75
C GLY A 385 16.81 12.84 24.34
N LYS A 386 17.91 12.12 24.09
CA LYS A 386 18.21 11.40 22.86
C LYS A 386 18.16 9.90 23.10
N VAL A 387 17.47 9.17 22.23
CA VAL A 387 17.49 7.70 22.18
C VAL A 387 18.36 7.29 20.99
N VAL A 388 19.42 6.54 21.26
CA VAL A 388 20.25 5.91 20.25
C VAL A 388 19.84 4.44 20.17
N VAL A 389 19.40 3.99 18.99
CA VAL A 389 19.19 2.57 18.70
C VAL A 389 20.46 2.10 18.02
N ASP A 390 21.33 1.41 18.76
CA ASP A 390 22.63 0.97 18.25
C ASP A 390 22.44 -0.08 17.14
N ARG A 391 21.52 -1.02 17.39
CA ARG A 391 21.11 -2.05 16.44
C ARG A 391 19.80 -2.67 16.87
N LEU A 392 18.89 -2.85 15.91
CA LEU A 392 17.74 -3.75 15.94
C LEU A 392 17.96 -4.77 14.81
N LEU A 393 18.09 -6.04 15.16
CA LEU A 393 18.29 -7.18 14.25
C LEU A 393 17.07 -8.10 14.36
N LEU A 394 16.56 -8.60 13.23
CA LEU A 394 15.53 -9.65 13.24
C LEU A 394 15.52 -10.47 11.95
N ASP A 395 15.16 -11.75 12.09
CA ASP A 395 14.94 -12.66 10.99
C ASP A 395 13.50 -12.53 10.50
N LEU A 396 13.36 -12.10 9.25
CA LEU A 396 12.08 -11.92 8.55
C LEU A 396 11.60 -13.22 7.92
N PRO A 397 10.29 -13.32 7.57
CA PRO A 397 9.78 -14.43 6.79
C PRO A 397 10.56 -14.62 5.47
N GLY A 398 10.89 -15.88 5.15
CA GLY A 398 11.66 -16.27 3.96
C GLY A 398 13.07 -16.79 4.30
N LYS A 399 13.77 -17.32 3.29
CA LYS A 399 15.10 -17.91 3.48
C LYS A 399 16.17 -16.83 3.72
N ASN A 400 16.82 -16.88 4.88
CA ASN A 400 17.94 -15.99 5.27
C ASN A 400 17.60 -14.49 5.18
N ASN A 401 16.33 -14.11 5.28
CA ASN A 401 15.94 -12.71 5.24
C ASN A 401 16.18 -12.07 6.61
N VAL A 402 17.08 -11.10 6.68
CA VAL A 402 17.47 -10.42 7.91
C VAL A 402 17.30 -8.93 7.74
N LEU A 403 16.62 -8.28 8.70
CA LEU A 403 16.49 -6.83 8.79
C LEU A 403 17.41 -6.30 9.90
N GLN A 404 18.10 -5.21 9.58
CA GLN A 404 18.89 -4.41 10.51
C GLN A 404 18.41 -2.96 10.47
N VAL A 405 18.12 -2.40 11.63
CA VAL A 405 17.79 -0.99 11.81
C VAL A 405 18.74 -0.37 12.82
N SER A 406 19.19 0.85 12.57
CA SER A 406 19.96 1.64 13.53
C SER A 406 19.63 3.11 13.35
N GLY A 407 19.78 3.92 14.39
CA GLY A 407 19.48 5.35 14.27
C GLY A 407 19.37 6.07 15.61
N THR A 408 18.87 7.29 15.54
CA THR A 408 18.67 8.14 16.71
C THR A 408 17.30 8.77 16.70
N ALA A 409 16.57 8.68 17.81
CA ALA A 409 15.44 9.52 18.10
C ALA A 409 15.90 10.73 18.92
N VAL A 410 15.49 11.94 18.55
CA VAL A 410 15.85 13.16 19.28
C VAL A 410 14.60 13.94 19.64
N ASN A 411 14.52 14.35 20.90
CA ASN A 411 13.67 15.44 21.35
C ASN A 411 14.61 16.62 21.69
N THR A 412 14.57 17.71 20.91
CA THR A 412 15.56 18.81 21.08
C THR A 412 14.92 19.91 21.92
N GLU A 413 15.66 20.49 22.87
CA GLU A 413 15.19 21.62 23.68
C GLU A 413 14.59 22.71 22.76
N GLY A 414 13.32 23.05 22.99
CA GLY A 414 12.56 24.03 22.19
C GLY A 414 11.66 23.46 21.09
N ASN A 415 11.76 22.18 20.72
CA ASN A 415 10.92 21.58 19.67
C ASN A 415 10.27 20.27 20.13
N LYS A 416 8.98 20.32 20.52
CA LYS A 416 8.18 19.22 21.11
C LYS A 416 7.84 18.06 20.16
N ILE A 417 8.49 17.96 19.00
CA ILE A 417 8.13 17.03 17.93
C ILE A 417 9.18 15.90 17.88
N PRO A 418 8.86 14.67 18.33
CA PRO A 418 9.79 13.56 18.27
C PRO A 418 10.12 13.21 16.82
N ARG A 419 11.40 12.92 16.54
CA ARG A 419 11.86 12.50 15.21
C ARG A 419 12.85 11.36 15.35
N PHE A 420 12.73 10.35 14.49
CA PHE A 420 13.70 9.28 14.33
C PHE A 420 14.43 9.43 13.00
N MET A 421 15.75 9.31 13.03
CA MET A 421 16.62 9.32 11.85
C MET A 421 17.56 8.12 11.92
N GLY A 422 17.53 7.26 10.92
CA GLY A 422 18.29 6.02 10.94
C GLY A 422 18.53 5.42 9.56
N THR A 423 18.99 4.17 9.56
CA THR A 423 19.21 3.35 8.37
C THR A 423 18.49 2.02 8.52
N ILE A 424 18.00 1.51 7.40
CA ILE A 424 17.39 0.19 7.24
C ILE A 424 18.25 -0.58 6.24
N ASN A 425 18.66 -1.78 6.62
CA ASN A 425 19.31 -2.74 5.75
C ASN A 425 18.56 -4.08 5.81
N VAL A 426 18.08 -4.56 4.68
CA VAL A 426 17.49 -5.91 4.55
C VAL A 426 18.35 -6.72 3.61
N ALA A 427 18.74 -7.93 4.00
CA ALA A 427 19.46 -8.85 3.13
C ALA A 427 18.86 -10.24 3.22
N GLY A 428 18.86 -11.00 2.14
CA GLY A 428 18.40 -12.38 2.17
C GLY A 428 18.44 -13.08 0.84
N GLU A 429 17.82 -14.26 0.76
CA GLU A 429 17.80 -15.13 -0.43
C GLU A 429 16.39 -15.34 -0.99
N ASP A 430 15.36 -14.76 -0.36
CA ASP A 430 13.96 -14.98 -0.74
C ASP A 430 13.14 -13.68 -0.66
N ILE A 431 13.32 -12.80 -1.64
CA ILE A 431 12.60 -11.53 -1.71
C ILE A 431 11.09 -11.73 -1.96
N ASP A 432 10.71 -12.83 -2.62
CA ASP A 432 9.33 -13.14 -2.99
C ASP A 432 8.47 -13.45 -1.74
N ALA A 433 9.03 -14.19 -0.76
CA ALA A 433 8.40 -14.39 0.54
C ALA A 433 8.22 -13.08 1.32
N LEU A 434 9.22 -12.19 1.30
CA LEU A 434 9.16 -10.89 1.97
C LEU A 434 8.06 -10.00 1.37
N ILE A 435 7.99 -9.92 0.03
CA ILE A 435 6.96 -9.14 -0.67
C ILE A 435 5.56 -9.69 -0.37
N SER A 436 5.40 -11.02 -0.40
CA SER A 436 4.10 -11.67 -0.15
C SER A 436 3.60 -11.51 1.28
N TRP A 437 4.50 -11.36 2.27
CA TRP A 437 4.12 -11.07 3.66
C TRP A 437 3.78 -9.60 3.90
N LEU A 438 4.52 -8.66 3.29
CA LEU A 438 4.30 -7.22 3.52
C LEU A 438 3.16 -6.63 2.68
N PHE A 439 2.94 -7.15 1.47
CA PHE A 439 2.00 -6.60 0.50
C PHE A 439 0.89 -7.61 0.15
N PRO A 440 -0.33 -7.14 -0.14
CA PRO A 440 -1.49 -8.00 -0.44
C PRO A 440 -1.43 -8.65 -1.84
N PHE A 441 -0.34 -8.48 -2.59
CA PHE A 441 -0.17 -9.07 -3.92
C PHE A 441 0.52 -10.43 -3.77
N GLY A 442 -0.20 -11.52 -4.00
CA GLY A 442 0.38 -12.85 -3.98
C GLY A 442 1.25 -13.10 -5.21
N VAL A 443 2.56 -13.31 -5.01
CA VAL A 443 3.51 -13.74 -6.08
C VAL A 443 3.34 -15.24 -6.39
N LYS A 444 2.11 -15.76 -6.28
CA LYS A 444 1.85 -17.21 -6.20
C LYS A 444 1.87 -17.97 -7.53
N GLU A 445 2.00 -17.31 -8.69
CA GLU A 445 1.91 -17.98 -10.00
C GLU A 445 3.09 -17.73 -10.95
N ALA A 446 4.23 -17.29 -10.42
CA ALA A 446 5.42 -17.03 -11.20
C ALA A 446 6.63 -17.85 -10.74
N ARG A 447 6.57 -19.19 -10.73
CA ARG A 447 7.72 -20.07 -11.07
C ARG A 447 7.48 -21.58 -10.88
N GLU A 448 7.84 -22.34 -11.92
CA GLU A 448 8.61 -23.58 -11.77
C GLU A 448 10.09 -23.20 -11.97
N GLY A 449 10.94 -23.32 -10.95
CA GLY A 449 12.40 -23.14 -11.11
C GLY A 449 13.10 -22.35 -9.98
N THR A 450 13.85 -23.08 -9.17
CA THR A 450 14.98 -22.74 -8.26
C THR A 450 15.07 -21.33 -7.67
N GLY A 451 15.09 -21.31 -6.32
CA GLY A 451 15.13 -20.15 -5.42
C GLY A 451 16.09 -19.03 -5.78
N ASP A 452 15.65 -17.84 -5.39
CA ASP A 452 16.18 -16.57 -5.86
C ASP A 452 17.61 -16.29 -5.38
N GLY A 453 18.34 -15.50 -6.16
CA GLY A 453 19.67 -15.03 -5.77
C GLY A 453 19.61 -14.10 -4.56
N SER A 454 20.71 -13.97 -3.84
CA SER A 454 20.85 -13.02 -2.74
C SER A 454 20.41 -11.60 -3.14
N PHE A 455 19.64 -10.93 -2.30
CA PHE A 455 19.27 -9.51 -2.44
C PHE A 455 19.76 -8.69 -1.25
N VAL A 456 19.97 -7.40 -1.48
CA VAL A 456 20.31 -6.42 -0.44
C VAL A 456 19.54 -5.12 -0.71
N LEU A 457 18.70 -4.71 0.24
CA LEU A 457 18.02 -3.42 0.30
C LEU A 457 18.69 -2.54 1.34
N ARG A 458 19.05 -1.31 0.99
CA ARG A 458 19.53 -0.28 1.91
C ARG A 458 18.70 0.98 1.72
N SER A 459 18.37 1.67 2.80
CA SER A 459 17.67 2.95 2.76
C SER A 459 17.97 3.73 4.03
N GLY A 460 18.02 5.06 3.94
CA GLY A 460 17.78 5.87 5.12
C GLY A 460 16.34 5.71 5.58
N PHE A 461 16.07 5.99 6.85
CA PHE A 461 14.74 5.92 7.44
C PHE A 461 14.49 7.14 8.32
N TYR A 462 13.43 7.87 8.00
CA TYR A 462 13.04 9.07 8.70
C TYR A 462 11.58 8.99 9.12
N VAL A 463 11.32 9.16 10.41
CA VAL A 463 9.96 9.18 10.97
C VAL A 463 9.79 10.44 11.81
N ALA A 464 8.71 11.16 11.56
CA ALA A 464 8.25 12.27 12.38
C ALA A 464 6.72 12.28 12.39
N PRO A 465 6.05 13.01 13.30
CA PRO A 465 4.62 13.22 13.24
C PRO A 465 4.20 13.64 11.84
N ARG A 466 3.24 12.90 11.26
CA ARG A 466 2.69 13.13 9.92
C ARG A 466 3.60 12.77 8.74
N ILE A 467 4.80 12.22 8.96
CA ILE A 467 5.76 11.93 7.88
C ILE A 467 6.52 10.62 8.13
N ILE A 468 6.54 9.75 7.13
CA ILE A 468 7.46 8.61 7.03
C ILE A 468 8.22 8.77 5.71
N ALA A 469 9.54 8.64 5.72
CA ALA A 469 10.34 8.72 4.52
C ALA A 469 11.46 7.68 4.49
N PHE A 470 11.71 7.18 3.28
CA PHE A 470 12.78 6.25 2.92
C PHE A 470 13.66 6.95 1.87
N PRO A 471 14.61 7.80 2.29
CA PRO A 471 15.59 8.39 1.39
C PRO A 471 16.63 7.36 0.94
N ASP A 472 17.17 7.55 -0.26
CA ASP A 472 18.28 6.77 -0.81
C ASP A 472 18.04 5.25 -0.77
N ILE A 473 16.82 4.83 -1.12
CA ILE A 473 16.48 3.43 -1.35
C ILE A 473 17.44 2.89 -2.40
N ASN A 474 18.05 1.75 -2.12
CA ASN A 474 18.91 1.00 -3.01
C ASN A 474 18.69 -0.50 -2.77
N LEU A 475 17.94 -1.14 -3.66
CA LEU A 475 17.78 -2.58 -3.73
C LEU A 475 18.66 -3.10 -4.86
N ASN A 476 19.59 -3.99 -4.53
CA ASN A 476 20.34 -4.77 -5.49
C ASN A 476 19.93 -6.24 -5.37
N SER A 477 19.51 -6.81 -6.49
CA SER A 477 19.18 -8.22 -6.62
C SER A 477 19.68 -8.73 -7.96
N ARG A 478 19.72 -10.05 -8.16
CA ARG A 478 20.07 -10.62 -9.48
C ARG A 478 19.08 -10.23 -10.59
N ARG A 479 17.84 -9.87 -10.23
CA ARG A 479 16.73 -9.63 -11.18
C ARG A 479 16.48 -8.16 -11.50
N ALA A 480 16.83 -7.26 -10.59
CA ALA A 480 16.61 -5.83 -10.73
C ALA A 480 17.45 -5.02 -9.74
N ASN A 481 17.85 -3.84 -10.17
CA ASN A 481 18.37 -2.78 -9.32
C ASN A 481 17.29 -1.71 -9.16
N ILE A 482 16.90 -1.37 -7.94
CA ILE A 482 15.93 -0.31 -7.66
C ILE A 482 16.60 0.77 -6.82
N ALA A 483 16.57 2.02 -7.28
CA ALA A 483 17.11 3.16 -6.55
C ALA A 483 16.08 4.28 -6.46
N GLY A 484 15.98 5.00 -5.34
CA GLY A 484 15.00 6.09 -5.27
C GLY A 484 14.78 6.69 -3.89
N ASN A 485 13.66 7.39 -3.76
CA ASN A 485 13.17 7.94 -2.51
C ASN A 485 11.66 7.80 -2.42
N LEU A 486 11.16 7.55 -1.21
CA LEU A 486 9.74 7.46 -0.94
C LEU A 486 9.40 8.29 0.30
N LYS A 487 8.29 9.03 0.26
CA LYS A 487 7.80 9.84 1.36
C LYS A 487 6.28 9.72 1.48
N TYR A 488 5.81 9.21 2.60
CA TYR A 488 4.41 9.22 2.98
C TYR A 488 4.15 10.41 3.92
N LYS A 489 3.17 11.24 3.58
CA LYS A 489 2.69 12.34 4.43
C LYS A 489 1.25 12.05 4.83
N TYR A 490 0.87 12.24 6.10
CA TYR A 490 -0.52 12.05 6.55
C TYR A 490 -1.03 13.21 7.39
N GLY A 491 -2.30 13.61 7.22
CA GLY A 491 -2.90 14.74 7.92
C GLY A 491 -4.38 14.51 8.26
N ARG A 492 -5.08 15.55 8.72
CA ARG A 492 -6.51 15.47 9.06
C ARG A 492 -7.40 15.09 7.88
N GLY A 493 -6.96 15.34 6.65
CA GLY A 493 -7.68 15.04 5.41
C GLY A 493 -7.25 13.75 4.69
N GLY A 494 -6.41 12.90 5.31
CA GLY A 494 -5.89 11.67 4.71
C GLY A 494 -4.37 11.68 4.46
N GLY A 495 -3.87 10.60 3.86
CA GLY A 495 -2.47 10.42 3.50
C GLY A 495 -2.18 10.66 2.02
N ILE A 496 -0.92 10.93 1.67
CA ILE A 496 -0.41 10.97 0.29
C ILE A 496 0.99 10.35 0.24
N VAL A 497 1.24 9.54 -0.78
CA VAL A 497 2.57 8.99 -1.09
C VAL A 497 3.21 9.84 -2.18
N ILE A 498 4.43 10.29 -1.96
CA ILE A 498 5.21 11.11 -2.88
C ILE A 498 6.60 10.51 -3.01
N GLY A 499 7.14 10.39 -4.22
CA GLY A 499 8.52 9.90 -4.36
C GLY A 499 9.00 9.79 -5.80
N GLY A 500 10.17 9.18 -5.94
CA GLY A 500 10.76 8.85 -7.23
C GLY A 500 11.48 7.51 -7.16
N ILE A 501 11.21 6.61 -8.10
CA ILE A 501 11.86 5.30 -8.21
C ILE A 501 12.48 5.15 -9.59
N THR A 502 13.73 4.71 -9.60
CA THR A 502 14.45 4.25 -10.78
C THR A 502 14.66 2.74 -10.71
N VAL A 503 14.27 2.01 -11.73
CA VAL A 503 14.50 0.58 -11.88
C VAL A 503 15.48 0.36 -13.02
N SER A 504 16.48 -0.50 -12.85
CA SER A 504 17.52 -0.77 -13.84
C SER A 504 17.88 -2.25 -13.88
N ASN A 505 18.41 -2.73 -15.02
CA ASN A 505 18.76 -4.14 -15.26
C ASN A 505 17.59 -5.09 -14.98
N PHE A 506 16.40 -4.72 -15.46
CA PHE A 506 15.18 -5.50 -15.29
C PHE A 506 14.83 -6.23 -16.59
N ALA A 507 14.50 -7.52 -16.51
CA ALA A 507 14.05 -8.30 -17.67
C ALA A 507 12.59 -8.73 -17.47
N SER A 508 11.70 -8.31 -18.38
CA SER A 508 10.28 -8.65 -18.29
C SER A 508 10.01 -10.14 -18.47
N SER A 509 10.96 -10.91 -19.03
CA SER A 509 10.86 -12.37 -19.19
C SER A 509 10.97 -13.14 -17.88
N ASP A 510 11.62 -12.54 -16.87
CA ASP A 510 11.88 -13.17 -15.57
C ASP A 510 10.69 -13.11 -14.62
N TYR A 511 9.70 -12.33 -15.01
CA TYR A 511 8.43 -12.15 -14.34
C TYR A 511 7.35 -12.53 -15.35
N LYS A 512 6.31 -13.26 -14.93
CA LYS A 512 5.04 -13.18 -15.67
C LYS A 512 4.42 -11.80 -15.40
N MET A 513 5.13 -10.74 -15.75
CA MET A 513 4.68 -9.38 -15.59
C MET A 513 3.65 -9.17 -16.68
N LEU A 514 2.37 -9.30 -16.32
CA LEU A 514 1.25 -9.16 -17.23
C LEU A 514 1.47 -9.99 -18.50
N GLN A 515 1.51 -11.31 -18.34
CA GLN A 515 0.98 -12.14 -19.41
C GLN A 515 -0.47 -11.70 -19.53
N LEU A 516 -0.74 -10.83 -20.52
CA LEU A 516 -2.08 -10.42 -20.96
C LEU A 516 -2.75 -11.67 -21.53
N ASP A 517 -3.00 -12.63 -20.65
CA ASP A 517 -3.66 -13.88 -20.93
C ASP A 517 -5.13 -13.72 -20.53
N SER A 518 -5.98 -13.92 -21.54
CA SER A 518 -7.26 -13.23 -21.75
C SER A 518 -8.38 -13.53 -20.75
N LYS A 519 -8.09 -14.13 -19.59
CA LYS A 519 -9.09 -14.56 -18.59
C LYS A 519 -9.10 -13.74 -17.31
N SER A 520 -7.98 -13.12 -16.89
CA SER A 520 -7.93 -12.20 -15.73
C SER A 520 -7.73 -10.72 -16.12
N ASP A 521 -7.46 -10.46 -17.40
CA ASP A 521 -7.07 -9.16 -17.95
C ASP A 521 -8.13 -8.06 -17.92
N ASN A 522 -9.40 -8.42 -17.76
CA ASN A 522 -10.49 -7.45 -17.77
C ASN A 522 -10.40 -6.44 -16.62
N ASP A 523 -9.68 -6.75 -15.54
CA ASP A 523 -9.69 -5.92 -14.33
C ASP A 523 -8.79 -4.68 -14.40
N ILE A 524 -7.63 -4.73 -15.08
CA ILE A 524 -6.68 -3.59 -15.10
C ILE A 524 -7.12 -2.53 -16.11
N LEU A 525 -7.46 -2.94 -17.34
CA LEU A 525 -7.91 -2.03 -18.40
C LEU A 525 -9.33 -1.49 -18.17
N SER A 526 -10.12 -2.09 -17.28
CA SER A 526 -11.38 -1.48 -16.82
C SER A 526 -11.17 -0.20 -15.99
N PHE A 527 -9.96 -0.02 -15.44
CA PHE A 527 -9.60 1.04 -14.48
C PHE A 527 -10.47 1.09 -13.22
N MET A 528 -11.33 0.08 -12.97
CA MET A 528 -12.27 0.08 -11.85
C MET A 528 -11.57 0.05 -10.49
N TRP A 529 -10.34 -0.49 -10.44
CA TRP A 529 -9.47 -0.46 -9.28
C TRP A 529 -9.18 0.96 -8.76
N LEU A 530 -9.26 2.00 -9.61
CA LEU A 530 -9.11 3.40 -9.18
C LEU A 530 -10.16 3.84 -8.15
N ARG A 531 -11.31 3.14 -8.05
CA ARG A 531 -12.32 3.42 -7.02
C ARG A 531 -11.85 3.06 -5.61
N ASN A 532 -10.94 2.09 -5.50
CA ASN A 532 -10.48 1.53 -4.24
C ASN A 532 -9.17 2.16 -3.75
N ILE A 533 -8.65 3.17 -4.46
CA ILE A 533 -7.46 3.92 -4.03
C ILE A 533 -7.84 4.85 -2.88
N ALA A 534 -7.46 4.43 -1.67
CA ALA A 534 -7.70 5.18 -0.44
C ALA A 534 -6.65 6.30 -0.22
N ILE A 535 -5.43 6.11 -0.71
CA ILE A 535 -4.29 7.00 -0.50
C ILE A 535 -3.79 7.46 -1.88
N PRO A 536 -3.89 8.76 -2.22
CA PRO A 536 -3.28 9.29 -3.43
C PRO A 536 -1.77 9.05 -3.51
N VAL A 537 -1.27 8.86 -4.73
CA VAL A 537 0.13 8.54 -5.04
C VAL A 537 0.64 9.48 -6.14
N GLN A 538 1.76 10.13 -5.88
CA GLN A 538 2.48 10.98 -6.83
C GLN A 538 3.92 10.49 -6.97
N MET A 539 4.24 9.87 -8.10
CA MET A 539 5.52 9.18 -8.28
C MET A 539 6.18 9.50 -9.60
N ALA A 540 7.45 9.90 -9.55
CA ALA A 540 8.33 9.84 -10.70
C ALA A 540 8.84 8.40 -10.87
N VAL A 541 8.61 7.81 -12.03
CA VAL A 541 9.05 6.45 -12.33
C VAL A 541 10.00 6.49 -13.51
N LYS A 542 11.14 5.80 -13.39
CA LYS A 542 12.15 5.70 -14.45
C LYS A 542 12.65 4.27 -14.56
N PHE A 543 12.40 3.62 -15.68
CA PHE A 543 13.05 2.37 -16.06
C PHE A 543 14.25 2.70 -16.95
N ARG A 544 15.40 2.06 -16.69
CA ARG A 544 16.62 2.17 -17.52
C ARG A 544 17.17 0.81 -17.87
N ASP A 545 17.79 0.68 -19.04
CA ASP A 545 18.56 -0.49 -19.44
C ASP A 545 17.80 -1.80 -19.16
N PHE A 546 16.56 -1.87 -19.62
CA PHE A 546 15.64 -2.98 -19.33
C PHE A 546 15.18 -3.66 -20.61
N THR A 547 14.75 -4.92 -20.51
CA THR A 547 14.31 -5.70 -21.67
C THR A 547 12.83 -6.07 -21.57
N ILE A 548 12.10 -5.91 -22.68
CA ILE A 548 10.75 -6.47 -22.85
C ILE A 548 10.84 -7.59 -23.89
N GLY A 549 10.64 -8.84 -23.45
CA GLY A 549 10.86 -10.02 -24.29
C GLY A 549 12.32 -10.14 -24.71
N ARG A 550 12.63 -9.89 -26.00
CA ARG A 550 14.01 -9.88 -26.53
C ARG A 550 14.51 -8.46 -26.90
N ARG A 551 13.73 -7.42 -26.60
CA ARG A 551 13.97 -6.06 -27.08
C ARG A 551 14.53 -5.21 -25.94
N ALA A 552 15.64 -4.52 -26.20
CA ALA A 552 16.27 -3.61 -25.26
C ALA A 552 15.60 -2.24 -25.29
N ILE A 553 15.40 -1.65 -24.12
CA ILE A 553 14.83 -0.31 -23.94
C ILE A 553 15.78 0.46 -23.03
N ASP A 554 16.26 1.60 -23.52
CA ASP A 554 17.23 2.43 -22.80
C ASP A 554 16.56 3.17 -21.65
N GLU A 555 15.39 3.74 -21.90
CA GLU A 555 14.67 4.51 -20.90
C GLU A 555 13.14 4.49 -21.13
N LEU A 556 12.39 4.30 -20.05
CA LEU A 556 10.99 4.67 -19.95
C LEU A 556 10.79 5.49 -18.68
N SER A 557 10.52 6.78 -18.79
CA SER A 557 10.25 7.65 -17.64
C SER A 557 8.92 8.39 -17.74
N PHE A 558 8.28 8.61 -16.59
CA PHE A 558 7.01 9.31 -16.49
C PHE A 558 6.72 9.81 -15.06
N LEU A 559 5.79 10.75 -14.93
CA LEU A 559 5.21 11.20 -13.66
C LEU A 559 3.80 10.65 -13.53
N ALA A 560 3.59 9.73 -12.58
CA ALA A 560 2.29 9.17 -12.25
C ALA A 560 1.64 9.96 -11.11
N ASP A 561 0.39 10.39 -11.30
CA ASP A 561 -0.50 10.89 -10.25
C ASP A 561 -1.76 10.00 -10.26
N VAL A 562 -1.96 9.28 -9.16
CA VAL A 562 -3.05 8.32 -8.99
C VAL A 562 -3.84 8.71 -7.75
N SER A 563 -5.15 8.86 -7.89
CA SER A 563 -6.07 9.15 -6.80
C SER A 563 -7.39 8.42 -7.02
N SER A 564 -8.32 8.52 -6.07
CA SER A 564 -9.63 7.90 -6.24
C SER A 564 -10.28 8.42 -7.53
N ARG A 565 -10.63 7.50 -8.43
CA ARG A 565 -11.30 7.74 -9.73
C ARG A 565 -10.48 8.48 -10.79
N ARG A 566 -9.21 8.81 -10.54
CA ARG A 566 -8.38 9.53 -11.53
C ARG A 566 -6.95 9.01 -11.54
N MET A 567 -6.41 8.89 -12.74
CA MET A 567 -5.00 8.61 -12.99
C MET A 567 -4.49 9.55 -14.08
N SER A 568 -3.28 10.08 -13.93
CA SER A 568 -2.56 10.77 -15.00
C SER A 568 -1.11 10.33 -15.02
N ILE A 569 -0.61 10.06 -16.23
CA ILE A 569 0.78 9.77 -16.54
C ILE A 569 1.26 10.93 -17.43
N GLU A 570 2.07 11.81 -16.85
CA GLU A 570 2.59 13.00 -17.52
C GLU A 570 4.07 12.83 -17.84
N LYS A 571 4.56 13.63 -18.80
CA LYS A 571 5.98 13.65 -19.19
C LYS A 571 6.52 12.25 -19.53
N ILE A 572 5.71 11.45 -20.23
CA ILE A 572 6.16 10.16 -20.75
C ILE A 572 7.38 10.45 -21.65
N ARG A 573 8.46 9.69 -21.45
CA ARG A 573 9.63 9.66 -22.32
C ARG A 573 10.01 8.20 -22.50
N PHE A 574 10.06 7.77 -23.75
CA PHE A 574 10.45 6.43 -24.17
C PHE A 574 11.62 6.55 -25.13
N SER A 575 12.72 5.86 -24.82
CA SER A 575 13.92 5.75 -25.65
C SER A 575 14.29 4.28 -25.79
N ALA A 576 14.51 3.82 -27.02
CA ALA A 576 14.98 2.46 -27.29
C ALA A 576 15.73 2.38 -28.62
N HIS A 577 16.58 1.38 -28.76
CA HIS A 577 17.22 1.02 -30.04
C HIS A 577 16.60 -0.24 -30.61
N ASP A 578 16.15 -0.17 -31.87
CA ASP A 578 15.65 -1.35 -32.56
C ASP A 578 16.78 -2.30 -33.00
N SER A 579 16.43 -3.42 -33.63
CA SER A 579 17.40 -4.43 -34.09
C SER A 579 18.47 -3.89 -35.05
N LYS A 580 18.24 -2.74 -35.69
CA LYS A 580 19.15 -2.08 -36.63
C LYS A 580 19.96 -0.96 -35.99
N GLY A 581 19.70 -0.67 -34.71
CA GLY A 581 20.34 0.41 -33.96
C GLY A 581 19.64 1.77 -34.09
N ASP A 582 18.52 1.84 -34.80
CA ASP A 582 17.74 3.08 -34.95
C ASP A 582 17.05 3.46 -33.64
N VAL A 583 17.14 4.73 -33.28
CA VAL A 583 16.58 5.26 -32.03
C VAL A 583 15.09 5.51 -32.18
N SER A 584 14.30 4.97 -31.27
CA SER A 584 12.91 5.35 -31.06
C SER A 584 12.84 6.36 -29.91
N ASP A 585 12.32 7.58 -30.15
CA ASP A 585 12.07 8.60 -29.12
C ASP A 585 10.60 9.05 -29.18
N VAL A 586 9.84 8.69 -28.13
CA VAL A 586 8.43 9.04 -28.00
C VAL A 586 8.20 9.76 -26.67
N ARG A 587 7.44 10.84 -26.74
CA ARG A 587 7.03 11.63 -25.59
C ARG A 587 5.51 11.76 -25.55
N GLY A 588 4.96 12.00 -24.37
CA GLY A 588 3.51 12.15 -24.29
C GLY A 588 2.93 12.27 -22.90
N SER A 589 1.61 12.12 -22.87
CA SER A 589 0.83 12.01 -21.65
C SER A 589 -0.37 11.11 -21.86
N ALA A 590 -0.82 10.51 -20.76
CA ALA A 590 -2.04 9.73 -20.70
C ALA A 590 -2.84 10.11 -19.45
N SER A 591 -4.16 10.11 -19.51
CA SER A 591 -5.00 10.29 -18.33
C SER A 591 -6.26 9.46 -18.39
N VAL A 592 -6.75 9.07 -17.22
CA VAL A 592 -7.97 8.28 -17.04
C VAL A 592 -8.81 8.92 -15.96
N THR A 593 -10.11 9.08 -16.22
CA THR A 593 -11.08 9.58 -15.24
C THR A 593 -12.32 8.71 -15.21
N LEU A 594 -12.75 8.31 -14.01
CA LEU A 594 -14.02 7.64 -13.77
C LEU A 594 -15.06 8.66 -13.30
N SER A 595 -16.25 8.61 -13.88
CA SER A 595 -17.37 9.43 -13.39
C SER A 595 -17.97 8.86 -12.09
N SER A 596 -18.71 9.68 -11.36
CA SER A 596 -19.36 9.29 -10.10
C SER A 596 -20.45 8.22 -10.26
N GLN A 597 -21.04 8.13 -11.46
CA GLN A 597 -22.13 7.21 -11.81
C GLN A 597 -21.71 6.13 -12.82
N GLY A 598 -20.58 6.32 -13.52
CA GLY A 598 -20.31 5.58 -14.77
C GLY A 598 -19.45 4.33 -14.60
N VAL A 599 -19.86 3.32 -15.36
CA VAL A 599 -19.15 2.04 -15.58
C VAL A 599 -18.06 2.18 -16.65
N ARG A 600 -18.01 3.33 -17.36
CA ARG A 600 -17.09 3.57 -18.48
C ARG A 600 -15.99 4.59 -18.13
N PRO A 601 -14.70 4.21 -18.10
CA PRO A 601 -13.58 5.14 -17.95
C PRO A 601 -13.46 6.06 -19.17
N LYS A 602 -13.08 7.32 -18.92
CA LYS A 602 -12.63 8.25 -19.97
C LYS A 602 -11.12 8.26 -20.06
N VAL A 603 -10.56 7.85 -21.19
CA VAL A 603 -9.12 7.74 -21.44
C VAL A 603 -8.67 8.79 -22.45
N PHE A 604 -7.59 9.49 -22.16
CA PHE A 604 -6.94 10.39 -23.09
C PHE A 604 -5.49 9.96 -23.26
N LEU A 605 -5.05 9.80 -24.50
CA LEU A 605 -3.66 9.50 -24.85
C LEU A 605 -3.17 10.50 -25.89
N ASN A 606 -2.01 11.09 -25.64
CA ASN A 606 -1.34 11.98 -26.57
C ASN A 606 0.14 11.59 -26.67
N LEU A 607 0.57 11.14 -27.85
CA LEU A 607 1.94 10.73 -28.13
C LEU A 607 2.52 11.55 -29.28
N VAL A 608 3.75 12.03 -29.11
CA VAL A 608 4.52 12.77 -30.10
C VAL A 608 5.94 12.24 -30.15
N GLY A 609 6.52 12.06 -31.33
CA GLY A 609 7.87 11.52 -31.47
C GLY A 609 8.50 11.86 -32.82
N ASP A 610 9.83 11.80 -32.86
CA ASP A 610 10.58 12.08 -34.09
C ASP A 610 10.87 10.80 -34.88
N GLN A 611 11.16 9.70 -34.19
CA GLN A 611 11.45 8.40 -34.78
C GLN A 611 10.84 7.31 -33.91
N TYR A 612 10.23 6.30 -34.53
CA TYR A 612 9.64 5.17 -33.83
C TYR A 612 9.69 3.88 -34.65
N SER A 613 10.15 2.80 -34.04
CA SER A 613 10.14 1.46 -34.65
C SER A 613 8.93 0.66 -34.18
N SER A 614 8.19 0.09 -35.13
CA SER A 614 7.09 -0.85 -34.87
C SER A 614 7.56 -2.14 -34.20
N GLU A 615 8.86 -2.39 -34.12
CA GLU A 615 9.41 -3.44 -33.27
C GLU A 615 8.99 -3.25 -31.81
N PHE A 616 8.71 -2.04 -31.31
CA PHE A 616 8.26 -1.86 -29.92
C PHE A 616 6.74 -1.95 -29.76
N LEU A 617 5.98 -2.18 -30.84
CA LEU A 617 4.55 -2.45 -30.78
C LEU A 617 4.29 -3.94 -30.61
N TRP A 618 3.26 -4.25 -29.84
CA TRP A 618 2.57 -5.53 -29.96
C TRP A 618 1.61 -5.43 -31.13
N ALA A 619 1.89 -6.13 -32.23
CA ALA A 619 0.95 -6.32 -33.33
C ALA A 619 0.58 -7.81 -33.45
N PRO A 620 -0.71 -8.17 -33.61
CA PRO A 620 -1.10 -9.54 -33.88
C PRO A 620 -0.51 -10.00 -35.21
N LYS A 621 -0.15 -11.28 -35.31
CA LYS A 621 0.28 -11.87 -36.59
C LYS A 621 -0.91 -11.87 -37.56
N LEU A 622 -0.79 -11.14 -38.66
CA LEU A 622 -1.86 -11.05 -39.66
C LEU A 622 -1.87 -12.27 -40.61
N ILE A 623 -0.70 -12.82 -40.92
CA ILE A 623 -0.50 -13.92 -41.86
C ILE A 623 0.37 -14.99 -41.21
N ASP A 624 -0.07 -16.25 -41.29
CA ASP A 624 0.68 -17.43 -40.89
C ASP A 624 1.34 -18.10 -42.12
N ARG A 625 2.60 -18.54 -41.96
CA ARG A 625 3.32 -19.33 -42.97
C ARG A 625 3.21 -20.81 -42.61
N ASN A 626 2.42 -21.58 -43.36
CA ASN A 626 2.39 -23.04 -43.22
C ASN A 626 3.28 -23.69 -44.28
N SER A 627 4.31 -24.42 -43.82
CA SER A 627 5.02 -25.40 -44.66
C SER A 627 4.11 -26.63 -44.80
N ILE A 628 3.69 -26.96 -46.01
CA ILE A 628 2.90 -28.17 -46.26
C ILE A 628 3.82 -29.38 -46.04
N ALA A 629 3.70 -30.05 -44.89
CA ALA A 629 4.18 -31.42 -44.76
C ALA A 629 3.20 -32.30 -45.54
N ALA A 630 3.68 -32.95 -46.60
CA ALA A 630 2.90 -33.95 -47.32
C ALA A 630 2.43 -35.03 -46.34
N GLU A 631 1.14 -35.37 -46.37
CA GLU A 631 0.62 -36.54 -45.69
C GLU A 631 1.42 -37.77 -46.15
N GLY A 632 2.01 -38.49 -45.18
CA GLY A 632 2.81 -39.67 -45.44
C GLY A 632 4.32 -39.46 -45.36
N GLY A 633 4.82 -39.11 -44.16
CA GLY A 633 6.01 -39.73 -43.54
C GLY A 633 7.35 -39.79 -44.30
N LYS A 634 7.53 -39.10 -45.43
CA LYS A 634 8.81 -38.95 -46.12
C LYS A 634 9.03 -37.47 -46.42
N ARG A 635 10.07 -36.91 -45.79
CA ARG A 635 10.68 -35.64 -46.23
C ARG A 635 11.28 -35.88 -47.60
N VAL A 636 10.49 -35.69 -48.65
CA VAL A 636 11.01 -35.45 -49.99
C VAL A 636 11.44 -33.99 -50.01
N SER A 637 12.74 -33.77 -50.14
CA SER A 637 13.31 -32.47 -50.51
C SER A 637 12.94 -32.16 -51.96
N GLN A 638 11.69 -31.81 -52.20
CA GLN A 638 11.28 -31.00 -53.34
C GLN A 638 10.93 -29.63 -52.79
N GLU A 639 11.50 -28.59 -53.39
CA GLU A 639 11.36 -27.17 -53.04
C GLU A 639 10.02 -26.87 -52.35
N GLY A 640 10.07 -26.73 -51.02
CA GLY A 640 8.89 -26.65 -50.18
C GLY A 640 8.20 -25.30 -50.35
N TYR A 641 7.11 -25.28 -51.09
CA TYR A 641 6.27 -24.09 -51.25
C TYR A 641 5.56 -23.77 -49.93
N SER A 642 5.79 -22.57 -49.39
CA SER A 642 5.04 -22.04 -48.24
C SER A 642 3.68 -21.54 -48.72
N LYS A 643 2.59 -22.01 -48.09
CA LYS A 643 1.24 -21.46 -48.32
C LYS A 643 1.01 -20.37 -47.29
N TYR A 644 0.77 -19.15 -47.75
CA TYR A 644 0.35 -18.03 -46.90
C TYR A 644 -1.14 -18.17 -46.57
N VAL A 645 -1.49 -18.06 -45.29
CA VAL A 645 -2.89 -18.14 -44.81
C VAL A 645 -3.13 -17.00 -43.82
N TRP A 646 -4.32 -16.39 -43.85
CA TRP A 646 -4.72 -15.41 -42.84
C TRP A 646 -4.81 -16.04 -41.45
N SER A 647 -4.40 -15.31 -40.42
CA SER A 647 -4.42 -15.88 -39.06
C SER A 647 -5.84 -16.14 -38.56
N SER A 648 -6.03 -17.30 -37.94
CA SER A 648 -7.27 -17.69 -37.26
C SER A 648 -7.24 -17.36 -35.76
N GLN A 649 -6.17 -16.73 -35.26
CA GLN A 649 -6.09 -16.30 -33.87
C GLN A 649 -7.20 -15.27 -33.55
N PRO A 650 -7.94 -15.43 -32.43
CA PRO A 650 -8.97 -14.49 -32.04
C PRO A 650 -8.43 -13.07 -31.86
N ILE A 651 -9.14 -12.09 -32.42
CA ILE A 651 -8.96 -10.68 -32.16
C ILE A 651 -9.88 -10.35 -30.98
N ASN A 652 -9.31 -10.12 -29.79
CA ASN A 652 -10.08 -9.76 -28.60
C ASN A 652 -9.95 -8.26 -28.31
N LEU A 653 -11.02 -7.51 -28.60
CA LEU A 653 -11.14 -6.07 -28.28
C LEU A 653 -12.24 -5.79 -27.23
N SER A 654 -12.80 -6.83 -26.60
CA SER A 654 -13.93 -6.71 -25.66
C SER A 654 -13.59 -5.82 -24.45
N SER A 655 -12.33 -5.84 -23.99
CA SER A 655 -11.87 -4.99 -22.89
C SER A 655 -11.92 -3.48 -23.21
N LEU A 656 -11.94 -3.10 -24.49
CA LEU A 656 -12.05 -1.72 -24.95
C LEU A 656 -13.50 -1.26 -25.13
N GLU A 657 -14.48 -2.17 -25.15
CA GLU A 657 -15.90 -1.84 -25.35
C GLU A 657 -16.44 -0.93 -24.23
N GLY A 658 -15.89 -1.08 -23.03
CA GLY A 658 -16.25 -0.28 -21.85
C GLY A 658 -15.59 1.09 -21.80
N ILE A 659 -14.72 1.46 -22.74
CA ILE A 659 -13.86 2.64 -22.64
C ILE A 659 -14.34 3.75 -23.58
N ASP A 660 -14.46 4.96 -23.06
CA ASP A 660 -14.66 6.18 -23.86
C ASP A 660 -13.36 7.00 -23.84
N GLY A 661 -13.10 7.84 -24.86
CA GLY A 661 -11.85 8.59 -24.87
C GLY A 661 -11.37 9.12 -26.21
N ASN A 662 -10.14 9.64 -26.22
CA ASN A 662 -9.45 10.10 -27.42
C ASN A 662 -7.99 9.64 -27.42
N VAL A 663 -7.51 9.23 -28.58
CA VAL A 663 -6.10 8.87 -28.82
C VAL A 663 -5.58 9.71 -29.97
N ASN A 664 -4.50 10.44 -29.69
CA ASN A 664 -3.79 11.27 -30.66
C ASN A 664 -2.32 10.84 -30.72
N VAL A 665 -1.82 10.60 -31.93
CA VAL A 665 -0.44 10.19 -32.18
C VAL A 665 0.13 11.02 -33.33
N LYS A 666 1.31 11.61 -33.13
CA LYS A 666 2.04 12.37 -34.16
C LYS A 666 3.51 11.95 -34.18
N LEU A 667 3.92 11.23 -35.22
CA LEU A 667 5.28 10.72 -35.35
C LEU A 667 5.88 11.20 -36.67
N LYS A 668 7.07 11.80 -36.65
CA LYS A 668 7.70 12.30 -37.89
C LYS A 668 8.21 11.18 -38.78
N ASN A 669 8.86 10.17 -38.21
CA ASN A 669 9.37 9.00 -38.93
C ASN A 669 8.97 7.72 -38.19
N VAL A 670 8.40 6.76 -38.89
CA VAL A 670 7.97 5.48 -38.32
C VAL A 670 8.44 4.34 -39.21
N THR A 671 9.18 3.39 -38.63
CA THR A 671 9.52 2.15 -39.32
C THR A 671 8.45 1.10 -39.00
N PHE A 672 7.50 0.92 -39.91
CA PHE A 672 6.39 -0.03 -39.76
C PHE A 672 6.58 -1.26 -40.64
N LEU A 673 6.73 -2.46 -40.04
CA LEU A 673 6.95 -3.72 -40.78
C LEU A 673 8.04 -3.61 -41.86
N GLY A 674 9.18 -2.99 -41.51
CA GLY A 674 10.32 -2.80 -42.41
C GLY A 674 10.15 -1.68 -43.45
N ARG A 675 9.05 -0.92 -43.42
CA ARG A 675 8.82 0.25 -44.31
C ARG A 675 8.93 1.55 -43.55
N SER A 676 9.52 2.57 -44.17
CA SER A 676 9.56 3.93 -43.62
C SER A 676 8.27 4.68 -43.97
N LEU A 677 7.61 5.20 -42.94
CA LEU A 677 6.47 6.10 -43.01
C LEU A 677 6.90 7.45 -42.47
N THR A 678 6.52 8.54 -43.12
CA THR A 678 6.81 9.90 -42.65
C THR A 678 5.53 10.68 -42.37
N ASP A 679 5.61 11.67 -41.48
CA ASP A 679 4.48 12.53 -41.09
C ASP A 679 3.23 11.74 -40.63
N LEU A 680 3.41 10.69 -39.82
CA LEU A 680 2.30 9.89 -39.30
C LEU A 680 1.49 10.72 -38.31
N VAL A 681 0.21 10.91 -38.62
CA VAL A 681 -0.79 11.56 -37.78
C VAL A 681 -1.98 10.63 -37.62
N MET A 682 -2.33 10.33 -36.38
CA MET A 682 -3.53 9.56 -36.04
C MET A 682 -4.34 10.32 -34.99
N SER A 683 -5.63 10.52 -35.26
CA SER A 683 -6.62 10.98 -34.30
C SER A 683 -7.81 10.04 -34.29
N SER A 684 -8.20 9.61 -33.10
CA SER A 684 -9.33 8.70 -32.92
C SER A 684 -10.10 8.98 -31.65
N THR A 685 -11.39 8.64 -31.69
CA THR A 685 -12.35 8.84 -30.61
C THR A 685 -13.04 7.52 -30.28
N PHE A 686 -13.07 7.17 -29.01
CA PHE A 686 -13.71 5.97 -28.49
C PHE A 686 -15.01 6.41 -27.82
N LYS A 687 -16.13 5.85 -28.26
CA LYS A 687 -17.42 6.14 -27.68
C LYS A 687 -18.33 4.94 -27.83
N GLU A 688 -18.86 4.47 -26.71
CA GLU A 688 -19.90 3.44 -26.68
C GLU A 688 -19.54 2.15 -27.43
N GLY A 689 -18.30 1.68 -27.26
CA GLY A 689 -17.81 0.46 -27.91
C GLY A 689 -17.47 0.62 -29.39
N VAL A 690 -17.46 1.86 -29.90
CA VAL A 690 -17.01 2.17 -31.26
C VAL A 690 -15.82 3.12 -31.21
N MET A 691 -14.75 2.76 -31.90
CA MET A 691 -13.62 3.65 -32.17
C MET A 691 -13.79 4.28 -33.55
N SER A 692 -13.98 5.59 -33.59
CA SER A 692 -13.91 6.38 -34.82
C SER A 692 -12.47 6.79 -35.07
N ILE A 693 -11.94 6.45 -36.24
CA ILE A 693 -10.66 6.91 -36.77
C ILE A 693 -10.97 8.17 -37.57
N ASP A 694 -10.80 9.32 -36.93
CA ASP A 694 -11.12 10.63 -37.49
C ASP A 694 -10.14 11.00 -38.62
N ASP A 695 -8.86 10.72 -38.41
CA ASP A 695 -7.81 10.89 -39.41
C ASP A 695 -6.64 9.93 -39.10
N LEU A 696 -6.24 9.13 -40.08
CA LEU A 696 -4.96 8.42 -40.09
C LEU A 696 -4.26 8.81 -41.39
N TYR A 697 -3.26 9.64 -41.28
CA TYR A 697 -2.47 10.15 -42.38
C TYR A 697 -1.01 9.76 -42.22
N PHE A 698 -0.35 9.39 -43.31
CA PHE A 698 1.10 9.23 -43.38
C PHE A 698 1.56 9.30 -44.83
N LYS A 699 2.84 9.53 -45.03
CA LYS A 699 3.51 9.44 -46.33
C LYS A 699 4.37 8.18 -46.41
N GLN A 700 4.39 7.55 -47.58
CA GLN A 700 5.32 6.47 -47.91
C GLN A 700 6.10 6.88 -49.17
N GLY A 701 7.36 7.28 -48.99
CA GLY A 701 8.13 7.95 -50.05
C GLY A 701 7.46 9.26 -50.46
N GLU A 702 7.17 9.43 -51.75
CA GLU A 702 6.42 10.57 -52.29
C GLU A 702 4.89 10.38 -52.27
N GLY A 703 4.40 9.23 -51.80
CA GLY A 703 2.97 8.91 -51.79
C GLY A 703 2.28 9.33 -50.51
N ASP A 704 1.04 9.81 -50.62
CA ASP A 704 0.17 10.18 -49.50
C ASP A 704 -0.84 9.07 -49.23
N VAL A 705 -1.02 8.71 -47.95
CA VAL A 705 -2.05 7.76 -47.51
C VAL A 705 -2.91 8.40 -46.44
N LYS A 706 -4.23 8.36 -46.66
CA LYS A 706 -5.27 8.79 -45.72
C LYS A 706 -6.27 7.67 -45.50
N ILE A 707 -6.57 7.39 -44.24
CA ILE A 707 -7.54 6.39 -43.79
C ILE A 707 -8.44 7.03 -42.75
N SER A 708 -9.75 6.80 -42.86
CA SER A 708 -10.75 7.21 -41.86
C SER A 708 -11.83 6.14 -41.76
N GLY A 709 -12.47 5.98 -40.61
CA GLY A 709 -13.45 4.91 -40.48
C GLY A 709 -13.91 4.65 -39.06
N ASN A 710 -14.61 3.53 -38.87
CA ASN A 710 -15.09 3.07 -37.56
C ASN A 710 -14.69 1.62 -37.32
N VAL A 711 -14.31 1.32 -36.09
CA VAL A 711 -14.04 -0.01 -35.56
C VAL A 711 -15.04 -0.30 -34.45
N GLY A 712 -15.92 -1.28 -34.63
CA GLY A 712 -16.76 -1.81 -33.55
C GLY A 712 -15.96 -2.76 -32.69
N MET A 713 -15.83 -2.45 -31.40
CA MET A 713 -15.07 -3.18 -30.40
C MET A 713 -16.00 -4.13 -29.63
N GLY A 714 -15.81 -5.42 -29.82
CA GLY A 714 -16.60 -6.47 -29.18
C GLY A 714 -16.11 -7.85 -29.63
N ASP A 715 -16.80 -8.91 -29.19
CA ASP A 715 -16.45 -10.30 -29.53
C ASP A 715 -16.44 -10.59 -31.04
N VAL A 716 -17.26 -9.84 -31.79
CA VAL A 716 -17.21 -9.79 -33.25
C VAL A 716 -16.81 -8.38 -33.63
N THR A 717 -15.56 -8.22 -34.07
CA THR A 717 -15.06 -6.91 -34.50
C THR A 717 -15.69 -6.56 -35.83
N SER A 718 -16.13 -5.30 -35.99
CA SER A 718 -16.55 -4.75 -37.28
C SER A 718 -15.65 -3.60 -37.67
N LEU A 719 -15.34 -3.46 -38.95
CA LEU A 719 -14.49 -2.39 -39.47
C LEU A 719 -15.15 -1.81 -40.71
N SER A 720 -15.29 -0.49 -40.75
CA SER A 720 -15.75 0.26 -41.92
C SER A 720 -14.75 1.38 -42.20
N VAL A 721 -13.97 1.26 -43.27
CA VAL A 721 -12.88 2.20 -43.60
C VAL A 721 -13.05 2.80 -44.98
N VAL A 722 -12.69 4.07 -45.08
CA VAL A 722 -12.44 4.81 -46.31
C VAL A 722 -10.93 4.94 -46.44
N VAL A 723 -10.40 4.52 -47.58
CA VAL A 723 -8.97 4.59 -47.88
C VAL A 723 -8.78 5.48 -49.10
N ALA A 724 -7.81 6.39 -49.02
CA ALA A 724 -7.32 7.19 -50.13
C ALA A 724 -5.79 7.21 -50.10
N ALA A 725 -5.17 6.51 -51.03
CA ALA A 725 -3.74 6.42 -51.22
C ALA A 725 -3.40 6.97 -52.61
N SER A 726 -2.42 7.87 -52.70
CA SER A 726 -1.99 8.49 -53.95
C SER A 726 -0.50 8.30 -54.14
N ASN A 727 -0.09 7.83 -55.32
CA ASN A 727 1.31 7.73 -55.72
C ASN A 727 2.20 6.90 -54.75
N VAL A 728 1.65 5.86 -54.13
CA VAL A 728 2.37 5.01 -53.19
C VAL A 728 3.29 4.05 -53.94
N ALA A 729 4.56 4.01 -53.56
CA ALA A 729 5.53 3.08 -54.13
C ALA A 729 5.23 1.63 -53.68
N ILE A 730 5.23 0.70 -54.63
CA ILE A 730 5.16 -0.75 -54.43
C ILE A 730 6.42 -1.42 -55.00
N GLY A 731 6.91 -2.44 -54.30
CA GLY A 731 8.12 -3.17 -54.71
C GLY A 731 9.45 -2.41 -54.50
N SER A 732 9.43 -1.28 -53.77
CA SER A 732 10.66 -0.57 -53.37
C SER A 732 11.45 -1.40 -52.34
N LYS A 733 12.78 -1.45 -52.53
CA LYS A 733 13.74 -2.03 -51.57
C LYS A 733 13.96 -1.08 -50.38
N ASP A 734 12.90 -0.68 -49.70
CA ASP A 734 13.07 0.07 -48.44
C ASP A 734 13.33 -0.86 -47.25
N SER A 735 13.11 -2.17 -47.42
CA SER A 735 13.43 -3.19 -46.43
C SER A 735 14.83 -3.78 -46.67
N ASN A 736 15.81 -3.35 -45.87
CA ASN A 736 17.11 -4.05 -45.70
C ASN A 736 16.97 -5.36 -44.88
N ASP A 737 15.82 -6.03 -44.97
CA ASP A 737 15.53 -7.22 -44.17
C ASP A 737 16.01 -8.46 -44.94
N GLU A 738 17.21 -8.96 -44.59
CA GLU A 738 17.85 -10.11 -45.24
C GLU A 738 17.00 -11.40 -45.14
N ASP A 739 16.05 -11.45 -44.20
CA ASP A 739 15.16 -12.60 -43.97
C ASP A 739 13.89 -12.62 -44.85
N VAL A 740 13.64 -11.55 -45.62
CA VAL A 740 12.56 -11.53 -46.61
C VAL A 740 13.12 -11.99 -47.94
N GLU A 741 13.15 -13.32 -48.15
CA GLU A 741 13.36 -13.89 -49.48
C GLU A 741 12.37 -13.22 -50.46
N GLU A 742 12.91 -12.56 -51.51
CA GLU A 742 12.07 -12.05 -52.59
C GLU A 742 11.20 -13.20 -53.10
N PRO A 743 9.87 -13.05 -53.15
CA PRO A 743 9.03 -14.12 -53.66
C PRO A 743 9.50 -14.49 -55.07
N LYS A 744 9.85 -15.77 -55.27
CA LYS A 744 10.20 -16.32 -56.59
C LYS A 744 8.96 -16.21 -57.48
N GLY A 745 8.94 -15.27 -58.43
CA GLY A 745 7.79 -15.04 -59.33
C GLY A 745 7.69 -13.62 -59.89
N MET A 746 6.47 -13.23 -60.26
CA MET A 746 6.14 -11.89 -60.75
C MET A 746 6.27 -10.84 -59.63
N ASN A 747 7.24 -9.93 -59.75
CA ASN A 747 7.47 -8.87 -58.76
C ASN A 747 7.17 -7.49 -59.34
N PRO A 748 5.97 -6.93 -59.10
CA PRO A 748 5.59 -5.62 -59.60
C PRO A 748 6.30 -4.50 -58.81
N LYS A 749 6.92 -3.56 -59.55
CA LYS A 749 7.55 -2.34 -59.02
C LYS A 749 6.96 -1.11 -59.70
N GLY A 750 6.60 -0.09 -58.94
CA GLY A 750 6.03 1.14 -59.49
C GLY A 750 5.17 1.90 -58.49
N ASN A 751 4.35 2.83 -58.97
CA ASN A 751 3.51 3.66 -58.11
C ASN A 751 2.04 3.35 -58.32
N ILE A 752 1.30 3.21 -57.21
CA ILE A 752 -0.13 2.90 -57.19
C ILE A 752 -0.91 3.95 -56.41
N SER A 753 -2.06 4.33 -56.95
CA SER A 753 -3.09 5.09 -56.24
C SER A 753 -4.30 4.19 -56.04
N VAL A 754 -4.87 4.20 -54.84
CA VAL A 754 -6.04 3.40 -54.46
C VAL A 754 -7.02 4.29 -53.71
N SER A 755 -8.30 4.23 -54.06
CA SER A 755 -9.35 4.93 -53.30
C SER A 755 -10.60 4.07 -53.19
N GLY A 756 -11.29 4.12 -52.06
CA GLY A 756 -12.54 3.39 -51.91
C GLY A 756 -12.96 3.13 -50.47
N THR A 757 -13.93 2.25 -50.32
CA THR A 757 -14.55 1.92 -49.03
C THR A 757 -14.59 0.42 -48.82
N LEU A 758 -14.24 -0.03 -47.62
CA LEU A 758 -14.26 -1.44 -47.22
C LEU A 758 -15.05 -1.59 -45.92
N GLN A 759 -15.83 -2.66 -45.84
CA GLN A 759 -16.56 -3.11 -44.67
C GLN A 759 -16.21 -4.56 -44.41
N MET A 760 -15.94 -4.91 -43.16
CA MET A 760 -15.62 -6.29 -42.75
C MET A 760 -16.11 -6.53 -41.32
N TYR A 761 -16.35 -7.80 -41.00
CA TYR A 761 -16.71 -8.26 -39.67
C TYR A 761 -16.15 -9.66 -39.38
N GLY A 762 -15.75 -9.95 -38.14
CA GLY A 762 -15.19 -11.24 -37.81
C GLY A 762 -14.55 -11.31 -36.43
N ARG A 763 -14.32 -12.53 -35.95
CA ARG A 763 -13.63 -12.81 -34.68
C ARG A 763 -12.12 -12.95 -34.83
N ASN A 764 -11.62 -13.10 -36.05
CA ASN A 764 -10.21 -13.24 -36.39
C ASN A 764 -9.95 -12.65 -37.78
N VAL A 765 -8.67 -12.56 -38.18
CA VAL A 765 -8.27 -11.96 -39.47
C VAL A 765 -8.86 -12.74 -40.65
N LEU A 766 -8.90 -14.07 -40.58
CA LEU A 766 -9.51 -14.91 -41.62
C LEU A 766 -11.00 -14.59 -41.84
N GLU A 767 -11.78 -14.46 -40.77
CA GLU A 767 -13.19 -14.10 -40.84
C GLU A 767 -13.40 -12.67 -41.39
N LEU A 768 -12.57 -11.71 -40.99
CA LEU A 768 -12.58 -10.35 -41.56
C LEU A 768 -12.33 -10.37 -43.07
N MET A 769 -11.39 -11.19 -43.54
CA MET A 769 -11.09 -11.33 -44.96
C MET A 769 -12.16 -12.13 -45.72
N ASN A 770 -12.89 -13.03 -45.06
CA ASN A 770 -14.04 -13.73 -45.64
C ASN A 770 -15.28 -12.83 -45.77
N SER A 771 -15.45 -11.87 -44.87
CA SER A 771 -16.61 -10.98 -44.84
C SER A 771 -16.40 -9.66 -45.58
N VAL A 772 -15.17 -9.36 -45.98
CA VAL A 772 -14.84 -8.09 -46.63
C VAL A 772 -15.76 -7.83 -47.82
N LYS A 773 -16.27 -6.61 -47.85
CA LYS A 773 -17.20 -6.07 -48.82
C LYS A 773 -16.82 -4.63 -49.13
N GLY A 774 -16.94 -4.21 -50.38
CA GLY A 774 -16.64 -2.83 -50.71
C GLY A 774 -16.42 -2.56 -52.18
N LYS A 775 -15.94 -1.36 -52.45
CA LYS A 775 -15.55 -0.90 -53.78
C LYS A 775 -14.21 -0.20 -53.70
N LEU A 776 -13.27 -0.57 -54.57
CA LEU A 776 -11.96 0.05 -54.69
C LEU A 776 -11.74 0.49 -56.14
N LYS A 777 -11.19 1.69 -56.32
CA LYS A 777 -10.63 2.16 -57.58
C LYS A 777 -9.12 2.20 -57.42
N PHE A 778 -8.41 1.67 -58.39
CA PHE A 778 -6.96 1.71 -58.41
C PHE A 778 -6.45 2.18 -59.76
N ALA A 779 -5.30 2.87 -59.73
CA ALA A 779 -4.57 3.28 -60.90
C ALA A 779 -3.07 3.11 -60.60
N ALA A 780 -2.37 2.36 -61.44
CA ALA A 780 -0.93 2.27 -61.41
C ALA A 780 -0.33 2.91 -62.67
N ARG A 781 0.88 3.45 -62.50
CA ARG A 781 1.63 4.13 -63.56
C ARG A 781 3.04 3.55 -63.58
N ARG A 782 3.53 3.23 -64.79
CA ARG A 782 4.88 2.66 -65.02
C ARG A 782 5.18 1.47 -64.11
N LEU A 783 4.28 0.48 -64.12
CA LEU A 783 4.44 -0.73 -63.33
C LEU A 783 5.37 -1.71 -64.07
N ASP A 784 6.59 -1.89 -63.57
CA ASP A 784 7.56 -2.87 -64.07
C ASP A 784 7.33 -4.21 -63.39
N VAL A 785 6.96 -5.23 -64.15
CA VAL A 785 6.72 -6.58 -63.66
C VAL A 785 7.87 -7.47 -64.13
N SER A 786 8.78 -7.79 -63.21
CA SER A 786 9.90 -8.70 -63.51
C SER A 786 9.46 -10.16 -63.54
N GLY A 787 10.11 -10.97 -64.39
CA GLY A 787 9.86 -12.41 -64.51
C GLY A 787 8.81 -12.76 -65.55
N VAL A 788 8.34 -11.78 -66.34
CA VAL A 788 7.39 -11.94 -67.44
C VAL A 788 7.68 -10.93 -68.54
N ASP A 789 7.79 -11.39 -69.79
CA ASP A 789 8.03 -10.57 -70.98
C ASP A 789 6.88 -10.73 -71.99
N PHE A 790 5.81 -9.96 -71.80
CA PHE A 790 4.67 -9.92 -72.73
C PHE A 790 5.02 -9.20 -74.04
N ASP A 791 5.86 -8.16 -73.98
CA ASP A 791 6.25 -7.39 -75.16
C ASP A 791 7.07 -8.26 -76.12
N GLY A 792 8.05 -9.00 -75.59
CA GLY A 792 8.84 -10.00 -76.30
C GLY A 792 8.00 -11.18 -76.75
N PHE A 793 7.11 -11.71 -75.89
CA PHE A 793 6.19 -12.79 -76.25
C PHE A 793 5.34 -12.45 -77.49
N ILE A 794 4.76 -11.24 -77.56
CA ILE A 794 3.95 -10.80 -78.71
C ILE A 794 4.81 -10.70 -79.98
N THR A 795 6.04 -10.21 -79.85
CA THR A 795 6.98 -10.05 -80.98
C THR A 795 7.43 -11.39 -81.54
N ASP A 796 7.86 -12.29 -80.66
CA ASP A 796 8.40 -13.60 -81.01
C ASP A 796 7.33 -14.58 -81.48
N LEU A 797 6.06 -14.37 -81.11
CA LEU A 797 4.94 -15.20 -81.54
C LEU A 797 4.86 -15.31 -83.07
N PHE A 798 5.08 -14.22 -83.80
CA PHE A 798 4.98 -14.22 -85.27
C PHE A 798 6.21 -14.84 -85.98
N ASN A 799 7.29 -15.09 -85.23
CA ASN A 799 8.50 -15.79 -85.70
C ASN A 799 8.40 -17.31 -85.54
N THR A 800 7.34 -17.84 -84.90
CA THR A 800 7.16 -19.28 -84.67
C THR A 800 6.68 -20.02 -85.92
N GLU A 801 7.12 -21.28 -86.15
CA GLU A 801 6.73 -22.07 -87.33
C GLU A 801 5.79 -23.23 -87.01
N SER A 802 5.77 -23.69 -85.76
CA SER A 802 4.96 -24.82 -85.32
C SER A 802 4.20 -24.56 -84.02
N ARG A 803 3.15 -25.36 -83.76
CA ARG A 803 2.45 -25.37 -82.47
C ARG A 803 3.38 -25.66 -81.28
N ALA A 804 4.42 -26.47 -81.50
CA ALA A 804 5.40 -26.80 -80.47
C ALA A 804 6.25 -25.56 -80.10
N ASP A 805 6.57 -24.71 -81.07
CA ASP A 805 7.31 -23.46 -80.84
C ASP A 805 6.47 -22.48 -80.03
N ILE A 806 5.17 -22.34 -80.34
CA ILE A 806 4.23 -21.49 -79.57
C ILE A 806 4.05 -22.04 -78.14
N ALA A 807 3.98 -23.36 -77.97
CA ALA A 807 3.93 -23.99 -76.64
C ALA A 807 5.22 -23.75 -75.84
N SER A 808 6.38 -23.77 -76.49
CA SER A 808 7.67 -23.43 -75.87
C SER A 808 7.75 -21.94 -75.50
N LEU A 809 7.28 -21.06 -76.40
CA LEU A 809 7.19 -19.61 -76.21
C LEU A 809 6.37 -19.24 -74.97
N SER A 810 5.17 -19.82 -74.84
CA SER A 810 4.26 -19.57 -73.71
C SER A 810 4.73 -20.17 -72.37
N ARG A 811 5.49 -21.27 -72.38
CA ARG A 811 5.90 -21.98 -71.14
C ARG A 811 7.29 -21.60 -70.63
N VAL A 812 8.20 -21.16 -71.51
CA VAL A 812 9.61 -20.94 -71.18
C VAL A 812 10.02 -19.50 -71.44
N TYR A 813 9.79 -18.99 -72.65
CA TYR A 813 10.28 -17.68 -73.06
C TYR A 813 9.50 -16.51 -72.47
N LEU A 814 8.19 -16.67 -72.23
CA LEU A 814 7.38 -15.69 -71.52
C LEU A 814 7.98 -15.29 -70.16
N TYR A 815 8.73 -16.18 -69.50
CA TYR A 815 9.32 -15.90 -68.19
C TYR A 815 10.75 -15.33 -68.26
N ARG A 816 11.26 -15.01 -69.46
CA ARG A 816 12.63 -14.52 -69.70
C ARG A 816 12.67 -13.02 -69.95
N GLY A 817 12.29 -12.21 -68.96
CA GLY A 817 12.42 -10.76 -69.05
C GLY A 817 11.50 -10.01 -68.09
N ASN A 818 11.17 -8.78 -68.45
CA ASN A 818 10.28 -7.90 -67.70
C ASN A 818 9.30 -7.18 -68.64
N THR A 819 8.14 -6.81 -68.11
CA THR A 819 7.11 -6.09 -68.85
C THR A 819 6.78 -4.79 -68.13
N VAL A 820 6.79 -3.67 -68.84
CA VAL A 820 6.39 -2.38 -68.28
C VAL A 820 4.95 -2.05 -68.70
N PHE A 821 4.06 -1.95 -67.71
CA PHE A 821 2.72 -1.43 -67.91
C PHE A 821 2.72 0.08 -67.70
N GLU A 822 2.56 0.86 -68.77
CA GLU A 822 2.51 2.32 -68.69
C GLU A 822 1.31 2.81 -67.87
N LYS A 823 0.18 2.14 -68.06
CA LYS A 823 -1.11 2.43 -67.43
C LYS A 823 -1.77 1.14 -67.01
N PHE A 824 -2.31 1.10 -65.81
CA PHE A 824 -3.08 -0.04 -65.28
C PHE A 824 -4.18 0.50 -64.35
N ASP A 825 -5.39 0.66 -64.88
CA ASP A 825 -6.52 1.27 -64.17
C ASP A 825 -7.66 0.26 -64.04
N GLY A 826 -8.32 0.23 -62.88
CA GLY A 826 -9.45 -0.66 -62.67
C GLY A 826 -10.34 -0.25 -61.51
N GLU A 827 -11.56 -0.78 -61.54
CA GLU A 827 -12.49 -0.76 -60.43
C GLU A 827 -12.74 -2.19 -59.97
N MET A 828 -12.76 -2.39 -58.66
CA MET A 828 -12.92 -3.67 -58.00
C MET A 828 -14.12 -3.60 -57.08
N GLN A 829 -15.06 -4.52 -57.28
CA GLN A 829 -16.17 -4.76 -56.38
C GLN A 829 -15.87 -6.01 -55.55
N ILE A 830 -15.99 -5.89 -54.24
CA ILE A 830 -15.67 -6.96 -53.30
C ILE A 830 -16.96 -7.36 -52.59
N GLU A 831 -17.28 -8.64 -52.60
CA GLU A 831 -18.41 -9.20 -51.86
C GLU A 831 -18.00 -10.56 -51.27
N ARG A 832 -18.18 -10.74 -49.95
CA ARG A 832 -17.84 -12.00 -49.24
C ARG A 832 -16.42 -12.49 -49.54
N GLY A 833 -15.44 -11.59 -49.48
CA GLY A 833 -14.03 -11.93 -49.73
C GLY A 833 -13.67 -12.20 -51.19
N THR A 834 -14.62 -12.13 -52.11
CA THR A 834 -14.37 -12.27 -53.55
C THR A 834 -14.34 -10.89 -54.21
N ALA A 835 -13.19 -10.54 -54.75
CA ALA A 835 -12.94 -9.31 -55.49
C ALA A 835 -13.08 -9.56 -57.00
N VAL A 836 -14.09 -8.96 -57.61
CA VAL A 836 -14.28 -8.95 -59.06
C VAL A 836 -13.87 -7.59 -59.59
N SER A 837 -12.98 -7.58 -60.58
CA SER A 837 -12.50 -6.33 -61.18
C SER A 837 -12.45 -6.44 -62.69
N SER A 838 -12.81 -5.35 -63.35
CA SER A 838 -12.50 -5.11 -64.76
C SER A 838 -11.45 -4.03 -64.82
N LEU A 839 -10.37 -4.29 -65.57
CA LEU A 839 -9.24 -3.37 -65.66
C LEU A 839 -8.82 -3.17 -67.10
N GLN A 840 -8.20 -2.02 -67.36
CA GLN A 840 -7.59 -1.65 -68.62
C GLN A 840 -6.11 -1.40 -68.40
N PHE A 841 -5.30 -1.92 -69.31
CA PHE A 841 -3.86 -1.76 -69.25
C PHE A 841 -3.25 -1.37 -70.59
N ARG A 842 -2.08 -0.74 -70.55
CA ARG A 842 -1.29 -0.40 -71.72
C ARG A 842 0.16 -0.83 -71.53
N LEU A 843 0.65 -1.58 -72.50
CA LEU A 843 2.03 -1.97 -72.70
C LEU A 843 2.65 -1.10 -73.80
N ASN A 844 3.94 -1.31 -74.09
CA ASN A 844 4.63 -0.56 -75.14
C ASN A 844 4.07 -0.88 -76.54
N ASN A 845 3.81 -2.17 -76.83
CA ASN A 845 3.32 -2.62 -78.14
C ASN A 845 1.87 -3.12 -78.14
N ALA A 846 1.15 -3.04 -77.02
CA ALA A 846 -0.21 -3.55 -76.88
C ALA A 846 -1.07 -2.74 -75.90
N VAL A 847 -2.38 -2.79 -76.11
CA VAL A 847 -3.39 -2.38 -75.12
C VAL A 847 -4.21 -3.57 -74.71
N GLY A 848 -4.73 -3.61 -73.50
CA GLY A 848 -5.51 -4.75 -73.08
C GLY A 848 -6.54 -4.45 -72.02
N ALA A 849 -7.40 -5.43 -71.83
CA ALA A 849 -8.38 -5.45 -70.76
C ALA A 849 -8.29 -6.80 -70.05
N ALA A 850 -8.51 -6.80 -68.74
CA ALA A 850 -8.63 -8.05 -68.00
C ALA A 850 -9.88 -8.05 -67.12
N SER A 851 -10.48 -9.23 -67.01
CA SER A 851 -11.44 -9.55 -65.97
C SER A 851 -10.71 -10.34 -64.91
N ILE A 852 -10.67 -9.84 -63.67
CA ILE A 852 -10.05 -10.49 -62.51
C ILE A 852 -11.15 -10.97 -61.57
N ASN A 853 -11.02 -12.21 -61.13
CA ASN A 853 -11.68 -12.75 -59.95
C ASN A 853 -10.59 -13.15 -58.95
N PHE A 854 -10.50 -12.40 -57.84
CA PHE A 854 -9.52 -12.62 -56.78
C PHE A 854 -10.24 -13.04 -55.49
N MET A 855 -9.94 -14.24 -55.00
CA MET A 855 -10.43 -14.72 -53.72
C MET A 855 -9.42 -14.34 -52.63
N ILE A 856 -9.73 -13.27 -51.88
CA ILE A 856 -8.87 -12.67 -50.84
C ILE A 856 -8.51 -13.70 -49.75
N PRO A 857 -9.44 -14.51 -49.21
CA PRO A 857 -9.13 -15.46 -48.14
C PRO A 857 -8.13 -16.55 -48.54
N GLN A 858 -8.18 -16.98 -49.80
CA GLN A 858 -7.37 -18.06 -50.35
C GLN A 858 -6.10 -17.55 -51.06
N PHE A 859 -5.98 -16.24 -51.27
CA PHE A 859 -4.95 -15.61 -52.10
C PHE A 859 -4.86 -16.19 -53.52
N THR A 860 -5.99 -16.56 -54.11
CA THR A 860 -6.04 -17.14 -55.46
C THR A 860 -6.65 -16.18 -56.46
N VAL A 861 -6.06 -16.09 -57.62
CA VAL A 861 -6.52 -15.26 -58.74
C VAL A 861 -6.89 -16.15 -59.92
N THR A 862 -8.02 -15.82 -60.53
CA THR A 862 -8.41 -16.27 -61.87
C THR A 862 -8.64 -15.03 -62.71
N SER A 863 -7.96 -14.88 -63.84
CA SER A 863 -8.13 -13.75 -64.72
C SER A 863 -8.16 -14.17 -66.19
N LEU A 864 -9.00 -13.49 -66.97
CA LEU A 864 -8.97 -13.54 -68.42
C LEU A 864 -8.47 -12.19 -68.92
N CYS A 865 -7.31 -12.19 -69.55
CA CYS A 865 -6.67 -11.01 -70.12
C CYS A 865 -6.77 -11.08 -71.64
N ARG A 866 -7.23 -10.00 -72.26
CA ARG A 866 -7.19 -9.82 -73.72
C ARG A 866 -6.17 -8.75 -74.06
N PHE A 867 -5.20 -9.10 -74.88
CA PHE A 867 -4.20 -8.20 -75.45
C PHE A 867 -4.61 -7.88 -76.87
N ALA A 868 -4.63 -6.60 -77.23
CA ALA A 868 -4.87 -6.11 -78.57
C ALA A 868 -3.66 -5.30 -79.04
N PHE A 869 -3.16 -5.64 -80.22
CA PHE A 869 -1.95 -5.06 -80.79
C PHE A 869 -2.01 -5.12 -82.32
N VAL A 870 -1.10 -4.43 -82.99
CA VAL A 870 -0.94 -4.55 -84.45
C VAL A 870 0.23 -5.50 -84.72
N PRO A 871 0.01 -6.64 -85.41
CA PRO A 871 1.07 -7.58 -85.71
C PRO A 871 2.26 -6.92 -86.44
N PRO A 872 3.51 -7.36 -86.22
CA PRO A 872 4.67 -6.84 -86.96
C PRO A 872 4.47 -6.98 -88.48
N GLY A 873 4.48 -5.86 -89.20
CA GLY A 873 4.25 -5.81 -90.65
C GLY A 873 2.78 -5.86 -91.11
N GLY A 874 1.82 -5.94 -90.20
CA GLY A 874 0.38 -5.93 -90.49
C GLY A 874 -0.26 -4.55 -90.36
N ASN A 875 -1.40 -4.34 -91.05
CA ASN A 875 -2.18 -3.08 -90.98
C ASN A 875 -3.48 -3.20 -90.17
N SER A 876 -3.82 -4.40 -89.67
CA SER A 876 -5.07 -4.69 -88.97
C SER A 876 -4.81 -5.10 -87.51
N PRO A 877 -5.60 -4.62 -86.53
CA PRO A 877 -5.48 -5.04 -85.15
C PRO A 877 -5.77 -6.54 -84.97
N ALA A 878 -4.95 -7.21 -84.16
CA ALA A 878 -5.12 -8.58 -83.71
C ALA A 878 -5.38 -8.63 -82.19
N SER A 879 -5.90 -9.76 -81.71
CA SER A 879 -6.07 -9.97 -80.27
C SER A 879 -5.70 -11.38 -79.81
N ILE A 880 -5.08 -11.47 -78.64
CA ILE A 880 -4.75 -12.72 -77.95
C ILE A 880 -5.45 -12.76 -76.60
N ASP A 881 -6.02 -13.92 -76.26
CA ASP A 881 -6.58 -14.19 -74.95
C ASP A 881 -5.61 -15.03 -74.10
N MET A 882 -5.39 -14.62 -72.85
CA MET A 882 -4.59 -15.32 -71.85
C MET A 882 -5.46 -15.59 -70.61
N SER A 883 -5.45 -16.83 -70.13
CA SER A 883 -6.02 -17.19 -68.84
C SER A 883 -4.93 -17.30 -67.78
N LEU A 884 -5.10 -16.59 -66.67
CA LEU A 884 -4.17 -16.55 -65.54
C LEU A 884 -4.85 -17.20 -64.33
N GLN A 885 -4.32 -18.32 -63.84
CA GLN A 885 -4.88 -19.00 -62.67
C GLN A 885 -3.79 -19.40 -61.67
N GLY A 886 -4.05 -19.25 -60.37
CA GLY A 886 -3.16 -19.75 -59.32
C GLY A 886 -3.16 -18.89 -58.08
N TYR A 887 -2.13 -19.04 -57.26
CA TYR A 887 -1.89 -18.13 -56.14
C TYR A 887 -1.31 -16.81 -56.64
N VAL A 888 -1.60 -15.70 -55.96
CA VAL A 888 -1.14 -14.35 -56.38
C VAL A 888 0.38 -14.26 -56.51
N TRP A 889 1.14 -14.97 -55.68
CA TRP A 889 2.61 -15.00 -55.75
C TRP A 889 3.17 -15.95 -56.81
N GLN A 890 2.35 -16.87 -57.35
CA GLN A 890 2.72 -17.82 -58.40
C GLN A 890 1.55 -18.06 -59.37
N PRO A 891 1.16 -17.03 -60.14
CA PRO A 891 0.07 -17.18 -61.09
C PRO A 891 0.56 -17.91 -62.34
N LYS A 892 -0.27 -18.79 -62.91
CA LYS A 892 0.08 -19.57 -64.11
C LYS A 892 -0.66 -19.02 -65.34
N PRO A 893 0.02 -18.26 -66.22
CA PRO A 893 -0.54 -17.88 -67.51
C PRO A 893 -0.66 -19.09 -68.43
N THR A 894 -1.77 -19.17 -69.16
CA THR A 894 -2.11 -20.20 -70.13
C THR A 894 -2.74 -19.56 -71.36
N PHE A 895 -2.43 -20.12 -72.53
CA PHE A 895 -2.90 -19.63 -73.83
C PHE A 895 -3.51 -20.77 -74.62
N ASP A 896 -4.45 -20.43 -75.51
CA ASP A 896 -4.98 -21.35 -76.51
C ASP A 896 -3.98 -21.44 -77.68
N ILE A 897 -3.18 -22.50 -77.69
CA ILE A 897 -2.10 -22.71 -78.66
C ILE A 897 -2.65 -22.86 -80.09
N ASP A 898 -3.82 -23.49 -80.26
CA ASP A 898 -4.41 -23.68 -81.57
C ASP A 898 -4.88 -22.34 -82.15
N ARG A 899 -5.55 -21.52 -81.33
CA ARG A 899 -5.98 -20.18 -81.73
C ARG A 899 -4.81 -19.23 -81.99
N LEU A 900 -3.73 -19.33 -81.22
CA LEU A 900 -2.49 -18.60 -81.47
C LEU A 900 -1.85 -19.01 -82.81
N PHE A 901 -1.82 -20.30 -83.12
CA PHE A 901 -1.27 -20.81 -84.38
C PHE A 901 -2.09 -20.33 -85.61
N GLU A 902 -3.42 -20.32 -85.50
CA GLU A 902 -4.30 -19.74 -86.54
C GLU A 902 -4.06 -18.24 -86.73
N LEU A 903 -3.82 -17.49 -85.65
CA LEU A 903 -3.50 -16.07 -85.70
C LEU A 903 -2.16 -15.81 -86.42
N VAL A 904 -1.13 -16.59 -86.11
CA VAL A 904 0.18 -16.49 -86.79
C VAL A 904 0.05 -16.85 -88.28
N LYS A 905 -0.75 -17.88 -88.62
CA LYS A 905 -0.96 -18.27 -90.01
C LYS A 905 -1.75 -17.26 -90.84
N SER A 906 -2.70 -16.56 -90.23
CA SER A 906 -3.55 -15.56 -90.91
C SER A 906 -2.89 -14.18 -91.07
N SER A 907 -1.77 -13.95 -90.39
CA SER A 907 -0.99 -12.70 -90.45
C SER A 907 0.25 -12.79 -91.36
N ARG A 908 0.56 -14.01 -91.85
CA ARG A 908 1.50 -14.28 -92.95
C ARG A 908 0.75 -14.35 -94.26
#